data_AF-A0A3M6BR27-F1
#
_entry.id   AF-A0A3M6BR27-F1
#
_cell.length_a   1.000
_cell.length_b   1.000
_cell.length_c   1.000
_cell.angle_alpha   90.00
_cell.angle_beta   90.00
_cell.angle_gamma   90.00
#
_symmetry.space_group_name_H-M   'P 1'
#
loop_
_entity.id
_entity.type
_entity.pdbx_description
1 polymer ?
#
loop_
_entity_poly.entity_id
_entity_poly.type
_entity_poly.pdbx_seq_one_letter_code
_entity_poly.pdbx_strand_id
1 'polypeptide(L)'
;MLDGVHALKARSSDPLVQLIQRDFSRLPDSVALELLDMTSEADKARMTSEKRIPLELAEHAREYQQQLRINRALEGFYRSSTDNPDTQAAGLGLLQYVPGWGGDRSIDLLKDTLEGDEIGSLASEKATAVHRILVRTEEGFEPFNHLGESLGARNPRFFGSLLSVLPDDVRLTINLPLNAQEQQLRSLLGGIASDRRDRVMSILQMQPIKPGIKWPHRLPDGRIGYPLSGRLRGFFRRLGIGSSNHSPELAVKSLYPDFSADQVASFLDELRAEHTGSAGQLPHFVKQRLRGLRDELRNLQTTLDEWITETPFSLLRTSREVAARRIHGCWRRLGNHSISLQGEFLGYSLDLDNLRVGVIPEITASFGHVAELKAWNMQLPHSHMDALLKNFTNLRSLNLGFNELQALPESIGRMTRLTELSLRNNPLGWTEASNAILQNLRRLEVLNLNYCPLGPQVRLADLNSLRMLFLRATGIETLPAWNWRRSDLIRLDVRDNRISELSLEELDGIERSLGSTRLHLLLSGNPLTAQAMASIRLFLEGRTRPRLGVGQNRPALEAGPDSTPWLAGLDREQVEARDRLWQDLRACTGSTDFFQMLSDLTHSADFSNNHEALVRRVWAMIDAASASTELRLQLFDVAAHPQTCGDGLALVFGDMEVRVRVFSIMSSTPQAAQPLELFKMTRSLDRLDQVEKIALREIALRQHQGDRVDEAEVRLAYRVGLQARLDLPGQAQTMLFSNIAKVTDADLQDAHSEIITRESTQAFFESLIAREFWMSYLEARYASDFDVVKRPFSERLSVLDELPANQQSDQQYLDRIALISSEREQALNEFAIRLSMQIADAVNMAPQ
;
A
#
# COMPACT_ATOMS: atom_id res chain seq x y z
N MET A 1 -32.67 9.04 -26.71
CA MET A 1 -31.81 9.10 -27.93
C MET A 1 -30.34 8.85 -27.63
N LEU A 2 -29.74 9.41 -26.58
CA LEU A 2 -28.33 9.15 -26.23
C LEU A 2 -28.04 7.71 -25.77
N ASP A 3 -28.94 7.08 -24.99
CA ASP A 3 -28.80 5.66 -24.62
C ASP A 3 -28.86 4.73 -25.83
N GLY A 4 -29.70 5.06 -26.83
CA GLY A 4 -29.77 4.35 -28.10
C GLY A 4 -28.52 4.56 -28.96
N VAL A 5 -27.94 5.76 -28.98
CA VAL A 5 -26.70 6.07 -29.72
C VAL A 5 -25.46 5.47 -29.04
N HIS A 6 -25.43 5.36 -27.71
CA HIS A 6 -24.40 4.63 -26.97
C HIS A 6 -24.55 3.11 -27.14
N ALA A 7 -25.77 2.56 -27.11
CA ALA A 7 -26.03 1.14 -27.36
C ALA A 7 -25.74 0.71 -28.82
N LEU A 8 -25.92 1.61 -29.79
CA LEU A 8 -25.67 1.33 -31.22
C LEU A 8 -24.21 1.54 -31.65
N LYS A 9 -23.38 2.24 -30.86
CA LYS A 9 -21.93 2.39 -31.11
C LYS A 9 -21.05 1.40 -30.31
N ALA A 10 -21.63 0.57 -29.47
CA ALA A 10 -20.92 -0.27 -28.50
C ALA A 10 -21.19 -1.77 -28.70
N ARG A 11 -20.85 -2.30 -29.87
CA ARG A 11 -20.64 -3.75 -30.04
C ARG A 11 -19.37 -3.98 -30.84
N SER A 12 -18.26 -3.99 -30.13
CA SER A 12 -16.97 -4.45 -30.64
C SER A 12 -17.12 -5.89 -31.16
N SER A 13 -16.50 -6.16 -32.32
CA SER A 13 -16.37 -7.52 -32.85
C SER A 13 -15.25 -8.31 -32.17
N ASP A 14 -14.54 -7.71 -31.21
CA ASP A 14 -13.48 -8.36 -30.46
C ASP A 14 -14.04 -9.43 -29.49
N PRO A 15 -13.63 -10.72 -29.63
CA PRO A 15 -14.07 -11.81 -28.76
C PRO A 15 -13.76 -11.59 -27.28
N LEU A 16 -12.68 -10.89 -26.95
CA LEU A 16 -12.27 -10.61 -25.56
C LEU A 16 -13.10 -9.48 -24.94
N VAL A 17 -13.49 -8.48 -25.73
CA VAL A 17 -14.44 -7.45 -25.28
C VAL A 17 -15.81 -8.07 -24.99
N GLN A 18 -16.26 -8.99 -25.86
CA GLN A 18 -17.49 -9.75 -25.64
C GLN A 18 -17.41 -10.65 -24.40
N LEU A 19 -16.24 -11.22 -24.11
CA LEU A 19 -16.01 -12.00 -22.90
C LEU A 19 -16.16 -11.13 -21.64
N ILE A 20 -15.57 -9.92 -21.62
CA ILE A 20 -15.72 -8.98 -20.50
C ILE A 20 -17.19 -8.55 -20.34
N GLN A 21 -17.85 -8.21 -21.44
CA GLN A 21 -19.24 -7.76 -21.43
C GLN A 21 -20.25 -8.88 -21.10
N ARG A 22 -19.89 -10.15 -21.29
CA ARG A 22 -20.68 -11.30 -20.83
C ARG A 22 -20.86 -11.24 -19.31
N ASP A 23 -19.76 -11.02 -18.60
CA ASP A 23 -19.74 -11.04 -17.13
C ASP A 23 -20.04 -9.64 -16.54
N PHE A 24 -19.77 -8.57 -17.30
CA PHE A 24 -19.96 -7.16 -16.91
C PHE A 24 -20.75 -6.36 -17.97
N SER A 25 -22.02 -6.71 -18.14
CA SER A 25 -22.90 -6.25 -19.24
C SER A 25 -23.17 -4.74 -19.32
N ARG A 26 -22.83 -3.94 -18.30
CA ARG A 26 -23.02 -2.49 -18.31
C ARG A 26 -21.76 -1.69 -18.68
N LEU A 27 -20.65 -2.36 -19.01
CA LEU A 27 -19.40 -1.70 -19.39
C LEU A 27 -19.40 -1.26 -20.87
N PRO A 28 -19.08 0.02 -21.17
CA PRO A 28 -18.87 0.50 -22.54
C PRO A 28 -17.66 -0.16 -23.21
N ASP A 29 -17.71 -0.33 -24.54
CA ASP A 29 -16.61 -0.86 -25.34
C ASP A 29 -15.28 -0.16 -25.09
N SER A 30 -15.30 1.18 -24.94
CA SER A 30 -14.09 1.96 -24.67
C SER A 30 -13.40 1.56 -23.37
N VAL A 31 -14.18 1.23 -22.34
CA VAL A 31 -13.66 0.79 -21.05
C VAL A 31 -13.21 -0.66 -21.12
N ALA A 32 -13.95 -1.53 -21.82
CA ALA A 32 -13.53 -2.92 -22.03
C ALA A 32 -12.22 -3.01 -22.83
N LEU A 33 -12.02 -2.15 -23.84
CA LEU A 33 -10.77 -2.04 -24.60
C LEU A 33 -9.62 -1.52 -23.73
N GLU A 34 -9.86 -0.48 -22.90
CA GLU A 34 -8.88 0.03 -21.95
C GLU A 34 -8.45 -1.05 -20.94
N LEU A 35 -9.41 -1.81 -20.42
CA LEU A 35 -9.17 -2.96 -19.53
C LEU A 35 -8.33 -4.05 -20.22
N LEU A 36 -8.60 -4.35 -21.49
CA LEU A 36 -7.79 -5.30 -22.27
C LEU A 36 -6.39 -4.76 -22.55
N ASP A 37 -6.22 -3.49 -22.86
CA ASP A 37 -4.91 -2.87 -23.08
C ASP A 37 -4.04 -2.92 -21.81
N MET A 38 -4.66 -2.89 -20.64
CA MET A 38 -3.99 -3.04 -19.34
C MET A 38 -3.71 -4.50 -18.95
N THR A 39 -4.28 -5.48 -19.65
CA THR A 39 -4.13 -6.91 -19.35
C THR A 39 -2.87 -7.49 -20.01
N SER A 40 -2.14 -8.37 -19.31
CA SER A 40 -0.94 -9.00 -19.86
C SER A 40 -1.27 -9.92 -21.05
N GLU A 41 -0.33 -10.10 -21.98
CA GLU A 41 -0.53 -11.02 -23.12
C GLU A 41 -0.69 -12.48 -22.67
N ALA A 42 -0.09 -12.86 -21.54
CA ALA A 42 -0.29 -14.18 -20.93
C ALA A 42 -1.74 -14.36 -20.43
N ASP A 43 -2.30 -13.31 -19.80
CA ASP A 43 -3.68 -13.31 -19.33
C ASP A 43 -4.67 -13.24 -20.50
N LYS A 44 -4.38 -12.47 -21.56
CA LYS A 44 -5.18 -12.47 -22.80
C LYS A 44 -5.18 -13.84 -23.50
N ALA A 45 -4.02 -14.50 -23.54
CA ALA A 45 -3.92 -15.85 -24.08
C ALA A 45 -4.77 -16.85 -23.26
N ARG A 46 -4.76 -16.73 -21.93
CA ARG A 46 -5.64 -17.51 -21.03
C ARG A 46 -7.12 -17.18 -21.18
N MET A 47 -7.47 -15.90 -21.33
CA MET A 47 -8.84 -15.49 -21.64
C MET A 47 -9.33 -16.13 -22.94
N THR A 48 -8.45 -16.23 -23.93
CA THR A 48 -8.76 -16.83 -25.23
C THR A 48 -8.93 -18.36 -25.14
N SER A 49 -8.06 -19.05 -24.38
CA SER A 49 -8.09 -20.50 -24.25
C SER A 49 -9.15 -21.01 -23.27
N GLU A 50 -9.25 -20.38 -22.09
CA GLU A 50 -10.13 -20.79 -20.99
C GLU A 50 -11.50 -20.11 -21.05
N LYS A 51 -11.68 -19.05 -21.86
CA LYS A 51 -12.91 -18.21 -21.89
C LYS A 51 -13.30 -17.68 -20.51
N ARG A 52 -12.30 -17.32 -19.70
CA ARG A 52 -12.43 -16.82 -18.32
C ARG A 52 -11.67 -15.51 -18.15
N ILE A 53 -12.20 -14.62 -17.31
CA ILE A 53 -11.62 -13.30 -17.01
C ILE A 53 -10.69 -13.43 -15.79
N PRO A 54 -9.43 -12.95 -15.86
CA PRO A 54 -8.51 -12.89 -14.73
C PRO A 54 -9.08 -12.07 -13.57
N LEU A 55 -8.70 -12.42 -12.35
CA LEU A 55 -9.24 -11.77 -11.15
C LEU A 55 -8.98 -10.26 -11.11
N GLU A 56 -7.76 -9.83 -11.47
CA GLU A 56 -7.37 -8.41 -11.55
C GLU A 56 -8.25 -7.63 -12.51
N LEU A 57 -8.50 -8.21 -13.69
CA LEU A 57 -9.34 -7.61 -14.70
C LEU A 57 -10.80 -7.53 -14.25
N ALA A 58 -11.28 -8.56 -13.55
CA ALA A 58 -12.63 -8.60 -12.99
C ALA A 58 -12.83 -7.62 -11.81
N GLU A 59 -11.78 -7.33 -11.03
CA GLU A 59 -11.81 -6.30 -9.98
C GLU A 59 -11.94 -4.90 -10.61
N HIS A 60 -11.09 -4.57 -11.58
CA HIS A 60 -11.16 -3.28 -12.28
C HIS A 60 -12.49 -3.10 -13.02
N ALA A 61 -12.98 -4.14 -13.69
CA ALA A 61 -14.28 -4.13 -14.36
C ALA A 61 -15.44 -3.78 -13.39
N ARG A 62 -15.45 -4.36 -12.18
CA ARG A 62 -16.44 -4.05 -11.14
C ARG A 62 -16.36 -2.60 -10.67
N GLU A 63 -15.15 -2.10 -10.43
CA GLU A 63 -14.94 -0.71 -9.99
C GLU A 63 -15.44 0.30 -11.02
N TYR A 64 -15.05 0.12 -12.29
CA TYR A 64 -15.51 0.98 -13.39
C TYR A 64 -17.03 0.95 -13.55
N GLN A 65 -17.66 -0.22 -13.42
CA GLN A 65 -19.12 -0.35 -13.52
C GLN A 65 -19.84 0.41 -12.40
N GLN A 66 -19.28 0.40 -11.19
CA GLN A 66 -19.82 1.18 -10.07
C GLN A 66 -19.64 2.69 -10.27
N GLN A 67 -18.44 3.13 -10.67
CA GLN A 67 -18.18 4.55 -10.96
C GLN A 67 -19.07 5.07 -12.09
N LEU A 68 -19.31 4.27 -13.13
CA LEU A 68 -20.20 4.63 -14.23
C LEU A 68 -21.64 4.80 -13.75
N ARG A 69 -22.13 3.92 -12.86
CA ARG A 69 -23.48 4.04 -12.28
C ARG A 69 -23.65 5.34 -11.50
N ILE A 70 -22.66 5.70 -10.69
CA ILE A 70 -22.66 6.96 -9.91
C ILE A 70 -22.60 8.17 -10.84
N ASN A 71 -21.69 8.18 -11.81
CA ASN A 71 -21.55 9.29 -12.74
C ASN A 71 -22.85 9.51 -13.53
N ARG A 72 -23.52 8.44 -13.98
CA ARG A 72 -24.84 8.52 -14.63
C ARG A 72 -25.92 9.04 -13.69
N ALA A 73 -25.93 8.63 -12.43
CA ALA A 73 -26.87 9.17 -11.43
C ALA A 73 -26.64 10.69 -11.24
N LEU A 74 -25.37 11.12 -11.18
CA LEU A 74 -24.96 12.52 -11.02
C LEU A 74 -25.24 13.40 -12.24
N GLU A 75 -25.09 12.86 -13.46
CA GLU A 75 -25.40 13.56 -14.72
C GLU A 75 -26.85 14.08 -14.72
N GLY A 76 -27.78 13.28 -14.19
CA GLY A 76 -29.18 13.64 -13.97
C GLY A 76 -29.41 14.72 -12.90
N PHE A 77 -28.41 15.30 -12.25
CA PHE A 77 -28.59 16.56 -11.51
C PHE A 77 -28.26 17.77 -12.38
N TYR A 78 -27.27 17.65 -13.26
CA TYR A 78 -26.82 18.73 -14.14
C TYR A 78 -27.70 18.90 -15.39
N ARG A 79 -28.25 17.81 -15.93
CA ARG A 79 -29.06 17.82 -17.17
C ARG A 79 -30.37 17.06 -17.00
N SER A 80 -31.49 17.74 -17.26
CA SER A 80 -32.84 17.15 -17.16
C SER A 80 -33.13 16.07 -18.20
N SER A 81 -32.37 16.02 -19.29
CA SER A 81 -32.52 15.00 -20.34
C SER A 81 -31.83 13.66 -20.03
N THR A 82 -31.04 13.58 -18.95
CA THR A 82 -30.31 12.38 -18.52
C THR A 82 -30.84 11.79 -17.20
N ASP A 83 -32.01 12.25 -16.75
CA ASP A 83 -32.65 11.77 -15.54
C ASP A 83 -32.94 10.26 -15.66
N ASN A 84 -32.46 9.49 -14.69
CA ASN A 84 -32.66 8.05 -14.61
C ASN A 84 -33.18 7.66 -13.20
N PRO A 85 -33.62 6.40 -12.97
CA PRO A 85 -34.10 5.97 -11.66
C PRO A 85 -33.07 6.19 -10.53
N ASP A 86 -31.77 5.99 -10.79
CA ASP A 86 -30.72 6.21 -9.80
C ASP A 86 -30.62 7.71 -9.43
N THR A 87 -30.77 8.64 -10.39
CA THR A 87 -30.88 10.08 -10.12
C THR A 87 -32.08 10.40 -9.22
N GLN A 88 -33.21 9.74 -9.43
CA GLN A 88 -34.45 9.98 -8.67
C GLN A 88 -34.29 9.51 -7.22
N ALA A 89 -33.79 8.28 -7.03
CA ALA A 89 -33.49 7.72 -5.71
C ALA A 89 -32.44 8.56 -4.97
N ALA A 90 -31.35 8.96 -5.66
CA ALA A 90 -30.34 9.85 -5.09
C ALA A 90 -30.93 11.22 -4.72
N GLY A 91 -31.75 11.81 -5.58
CA GLY A 91 -32.36 13.12 -5.33
C GLY A 91 -33.28 13.12 -4.11
N LEU A 92 -34.03 12.03 -3.92
CA LEU A 92 -34.89 11.82 -2.76
C LEU A 92 -34.08 11.60 -1.49
N GLY A 93 -33.15 10.64 -1.51
CA GLY A 93 -32.33 10.27 -0.36
C GLY A 93 -31.35 11.36 0.09
N LEU A 94 -30.97 12.28 -0.78
CA LEU A 94 -30.05 13.38 -0.43
C LEU A 94 -30.73 14.52 0.36
N LEU A 95 -32.06 14.61 0.37
CA LEU A 95 -32.79 15.65 1.09
C LEU A 95 -32.44 15.69 2.59
N GLN A 96 -32.24 14.52 3.20
CA GLN A 96 -31.85 14.41 4.62
C GLN A 96 -30.49 15.07 4.94
N TYR A 97 -29.65 15.31 3.95
CA TYR A 97 -28.32 15.90 4.12
C TYR A 97 -28.28 17.39 3.76
N VAL A 98 -29.42 17.98 3.41
CA VAL A 98 -29.51 19.41 3.11
C VAL A 98 -29.44 20.21 4.43
N PRO A 99 -28.58 21.24 4.53
CA PRO A 99 -28.52 22.10 5.71
C PRO A 99 -29.90 22.72 6.01
N GLY A 100 -30.39 22.54 7.23
CA GLY A 100 -31.73 22.99 7.64
C GLY A 100 -32.84 21.93 7.48
N TRP A 101 -32.54 20.71 7.07
CA TRP A 101 -33.54 19.64 7.02
C TRP A 101 -34.03 19.24 8.43
N GLY A 102 -35.32 19.41 8.69
CA GLY A 102 -35.93 19.21 10.02
C GLY A 102 -36.28 17.75 10.37
N GLY A 103 -36.14 16.82 9.42
CA GLY A 103 -36.38 15.39 9.62
C GLY A 103 -37.82 15.02 9.97
N ASP A 104 -38.80 15.89 9.71
CA ASP A 104 -40.22 15.76 10.04
C ASP A 104 -41.10 15.31 8.86
N ARG A 105 -40.48 14.75 7.81
CA ARG A 105 -41.13 14.38 6.56
C ARG A 105 -40.63 13.04 6.04
N SER A 106 -41.54 12.21 5.58
CA SER A 106 -41.24 10.97 4.86
C SER A 106 -41.83 11.02 3.46
N ILE A 107 -41.08 10.54 2.47
CA ILE A 107 -41.48 10.58 1.07
C ILE A 107 -41.13 9.25 0.40
N ASP A 108 -42.12 8.59 -0.18
CA ASP A 108 -41.92 7.35 -0.95
C ASP A 108 -42.10 7.60 -2.44
N LEU A 109 -41.22 7.03 -3.27
CA LEU A 109 -41.29 7.07 -4.72
C LEU A 109 -41.66 5.68 -5.25
N LEU A 110 -42.86 5.54 -5.81
CA LEU A 110 -43.41 4.27 -6.30
C LEU A 110 -43.50 4.25 -7.82
N LYS A 111 -43.45 3.04 -8.39
CA LYS A 111 -43.54 2.81 -9.83
C LYS A 111 -44.97 2.49 -10.27
N ASP A 112 -45.45 3.15 -11.31
CA ASP A 112 -46.72 2.93 -12.04
C ASP A 112 -48.02 3.16 -11.25
N THR A 113 -48.12 2.70 -9.99
CA THR A 113 -49.33 2.81 -9.15
C THR A 113 -48.99 3.11 -7.68
N LEU A 114 -50.00 3.44 -6.87
CA LEU A 114 -49.89 3.64 -5.43
C LEU A 114 -49.53 2.36 -4.65
N GLU A 115 -49.61 1.19 -5.27
CA GLU A 115 -49.24 -0.12 -4.72
C GLU A 115 -48.05 -0.75 -5.46
N GLY A 116 -47.38 -0.01 -6.34
CA GLY A 116 -46.31 -0.52 -7.17
C GLY A 116 -44.95 -0.60 -6.46
N ASP A 117 -43.95 -1.13 -7.17
CA ASP A 117 -42.60 -1.32 -6.63
C ASP A 117 -41.96 0.01 -6.18
N GLU A 118 -41.30 -0.01 -5.03
CA GLU A 118 -40.57 1.14 -4.49
C GLU A 118 -39.29 1.41 -5.31
N ILE A 119 -39.18 2.62 -5.85
CA ILE A 119 -37.98 3.11 -6.56
C ILE A 119 -37.00 3.73 -5.56
N GLY A 120 -37.52 4.34 -4.48
CA GLY A 120 -36.73 4.78 -3.34
C GLY A 120 -37.61 5.47 -2.29
N SER A 121 -37.11 5.53 -1.05
CA SER A 121 -37.81 6.15 0.07
C SER A 121 -36.89 7.10 0.86
N LEU A 122 -37.51 8.12 1.45
CA LEU A 122 -36.94 8.99 2.45
C LEU A 122 -37.70 8.76 3.76
N ALA A 123 -37.09 8.02 4.68
CA ALA A 123 -37.67 7.78 6.00
C ALA A 123 -37.48 8.99 6.94
N SER A 124 -38.37 9.12 7.92
CA SER A 124 -38.26 10.08 9.02
C SER A 124 -38.20 9.35 10.36
N GLU A 125 -37.34 9.83 11.25
CA GLU A 125 -37.21 9.32 12.62
C GLU A 125 -38.29 9.86 13.58
N LYS A 126 -39.11 10.83 13.14
CA LYS A 126 -40.15 11.45 13.96
C LYS A 126 -41.50 10.75 13.76
N ALA A 127 -42.11 10.30 14.86
CA ALA A 127 -43.42 9.65 14.83
C ALA A 127 -44.57 10.54 14.30
N THR A 128 -44.40 11.87 14.30
CA THR A 128 -45.37 12.86 13.79
C THR A 128 -45.04 13.36 12.39
N ALA A 129 -44.22 12.63 11.63
CA ALA A 129 -43.80 13.06 10.30
C ALA A 129 -44.95 13.05 9.29
N VAL A 130 -45.00 14.07 8.43
CA VAL A 130 -45.98 14.09 7.33
C VAL A 130 -45.45 13.21 6.20
N HIS A 131 -46.21 12.14 5.92
CA HIS A 131 -45.91 11.18 4.86
C HIS A 131 -46.54 11.60 3.52
N ARG A 132 -45.73 11.48 2.46
CA ARG A 132 -46.05 11.88 1.08
C ARG A 132 -45.63 10.79 0.11
N ILE A 133 -46.36 10.65 -0.99
CA ILE A 133 -46.09 9.61 -1.99
C ILE A 133 -45.95 10.29 -3.36
N LEU A 134 -44.93 9.90 -4.11
CA LEU A 134 -44.73 10.27 -5.50
C LEU A 134 -44.88 9.01 -6.35
N VAL A 135 -45.80 9.01 -7.31
CA VAL A 135 -45.96 7.90 -8.25
C VAL A 135 -45.37 8.29 -9.59
N ARG A 136 -44.46 7.45 -10.12
CA ARG A 136 -43.90 7.59 -11.46
C ARG A 136 -44.76 6.83 -12.46
N THR A 137 -45.40 7.55 -13.37
CA THR A 137 -46.20 7.02 -14.49
C THR A 137 -45.46 7.22 -15.82
N GLU A 138 -45.95 6.64 -16.93
CA GLU A 138 -45.39 6.86 -18.28
C GLU A 138 -45.46 8.34 -18.71
N GLU A 139 -46.42 9.11 -18.18
CA GLU A 139 -46.65 10.53 -18.54
C GLU A 139 -46.04 11.54 -17.56
N GLY A 140 -45.41 11.09 -16.46
CA GLY A 140 -44.76 11.95 -15.47
C GLY A 140 -44.94 11.51 -14.02
N PHE A 141 -44.77 12.46 -13.10
CA PHE A 141 -44.82 12.25 -11.66
C PHE A 141 -46.05 12.91 -11.04
N GLU A 142 -46.73 12.18 -10.18
CA GLU A 142 -47.93 12.64 -9.48
C GLU A 142 -47.73 12.59 -7.96
N PRO A 143 -47.98 13.71 -7.24
CA PRO A 143 -47.85 13.76 -5.80
C PRO A 143 -49.17 13.41 -5.10
N PHE A 144 -49.09 12.56 -4.07
CA PHE A 144 -50.21 12.14 -3.23
C PHE A 144 -49.90 12.33 -1.75
N ASN A 145 -50.95 12.50 -0.93
CA ASN A 145 -50.83 12.41 0.52
C ASN A 145 -50.90 10.95 0.99
N HIS A 146 -50.70 10.72 2.30
CA HIS A 146 -50.81 9.41 2.94
C HIS A 146 -52.21 8.76 2.83
N LEU A 147 -53.24 9.50 2.41
CA LEU A 147 -54.60 9.01 2.18
C LEU A 147 -54.89 8.73 0.69
N GLY A 148 -53.91 8.90 -0.20
CA GLY A 148 -54.06 8.69 -1.64
C GLY A 148 -54.74 9.84 -2.39
N GLU A 149 -54.92 11.01 -1.77
CA GLU A 149 -55.47 12.20 -2.43
C GLU A 149 -54.36 12.99 -3.14
N SER A 150 -54.64 13.46 -4.35
CA SER A 150 -53.68 14.21 -5.17
C SER A 150 -53.36 15.59 -4.57
N LEU A 151 -52.07 15.91 -4.45
CA LEU A 151 -51.56 17.15 -3.84
C LEU A 151 -51.22 18.24 -4.88
N GLY A 152 -51.37 17.96 -6.17
CA GLY A 152 -51.02 18.92 -7.22
C GLY A 152 -51.07 18.32 -8.62
N ALA A 153 -50.88 19.18 -9.63
CA ALA A 153 -50.89 18.77 -11.02
C ALA A 153 -49.71 17.85 -11.37
N ARG A 154 -49.96 16.90 -12.28
CA ARG A 154 -48.95 16.00 -12.88
C ARG A 154 -47.80 16.82 -13.45
N ASN A 155 -46.57 16.46 -13.09
CA ASN A 155 -45.37 17.11 -13.60
C ASN A 155 -44.55 16.13 -14.45
N PRO A 156 -44.15 16.48 -15.68
CA PRO A 156 -43.33 15.59 -16.51
C PRO A 156 -41.92 15.36 -15.94
N ARG A 157 -41.48 16.14 -14.94
CA ARG A 157 -40.12 16.08 -14.38
C ARG A 157 -40.13 15.77 -12.88
N PHE A 158 -39.23 14.89 -12.48
CA PHE A 158 -39.11 14.40 -11.10
C PHE A 158 -38.87 15.53 -10.09
N PHE A 159 -37.83 16.36 -10.29
CA PHE A 159 -37.48 17.42 -9.34
C PHE A 159 -38.54 18.52 -9.26
N GLY A 160 -39.35 18.70 -10.31
CA GLY A 160 -40.49 19.61 -10.31
C GLY A 160 -41.63 19.09 -9.43
N SER A 161 -41.89 17.78 -9.49
CA SER A 161 -42.84 17.10 -8.59
C SER A 161 -42.32 16.99 -7.16
N LEU A 162 -41.02 16.77 -6.99
CA LEU A 162 -40.40 16.77 -5.66
C LEU A 162 -40.53 18.15 -5.00
N LEU A 163 -40.34 19.22 -5.77
CA LEU A 163 -40.53 20.58 -5.27
C LEU A 163 -41.98 20.82 -4.85
N SER A 164 -42.99 20.39 -5.63
CA SER A 164 -44.41 20.57 -5.25
C SER A 164 -44.80 19.80 -3.98
N VAL A 165 -44.11 18.70 -3.67
CA VAL A 165 -44.30 17.93 -2.43
C VAL A 165 -43.68 18.60 -1.21
N LEU A 166 -42.68 19.47 -1.40
CA LEU A 166 -42.03 20.24 -0.33
C LEU A 166 -42.86 21.49 0.03
N PRO A 167 -43.47 21.57 1.24
CA PRO A 167 -44.23 22.74 1.65
C PRO A 167 -43.34 23.95 1.97
N ASP A 168 -43.96 25.13 2.02
CA ASP A 168 -43.29 26.43 2.09
C ASP A 168 -42.38 26.60 3.33
N ASP A 169 -42.76 26.00 4.45
CA ASP A 169 -41.98 25.94 5.70
C ASP A 169 -40.64 25.19 5.52
N VAL A 170 -40.68 24.03 4.85
CA VAL A 170 -39.47 23.23 4.60
C VAL A 170 -38.55 23.96 3.62
N ARG A 171 -39.11 24.57 2.57
CA ARG A 171 -38.33 25.33 1.57
C ARG A 171 -37.56 26.49 2.21
N LEU A 172 -38.20 27.25 3.10
CA LEU A 172 -37.56 28.34 3.83
C LEU A 172 -36.43 27.83 4.75
N THR A 173 -36.64 26.70 5.41
CA THR A 173 -35.65 26.13 6.35
C THR A 173 -34.39 25.63 5.63
N ILE A 174 -34.53 25.10 4.40
CA ILE A 174 -33.41 24.66 3.56
C ILE A 174 -32.85 25.77 2.64
N ASN A 175 -33.20 27.04 2.91
CA ASN A 175 -32.78 28.22 2.13
C ASN A 175 -33.16 28.17 0.63
N LEU A 176 -34.27 27.53 0.28
CA LEU A 176 -34.85 27.56 -1.06
C LEU A 176 -35.93 28.66 -1.14
N PRO A 177 -35.89 29.58 -2.13
CA PRO A 177 -36.92 30.61 -2.27
C PRO A 177 -38.29 29.99 -2.57
N LEU A 178 -39.38 30.62 -2.12
CA LEU A 178 -40.75 30.10 -2.27
C LEU A 178 -41.16 29.89 -3.74
N ASN A 179 -40.64 30.74 -4.63
CA ASN A 179 -40.80 30.64 -6.09
C ASN A 179 -39.66 29.86 -6.77
N ALA A 180 -39.00 28.95 -6.04
CA ALA A 180 -37.89 28.19 -6.58
C ALA A 180 -38.30 27.42 -7.85
N GLN A 181 -37.38 27.36 -8.80
CA GLN A 181 -37.52 26.52 -9.98
C GLN A 181 -36.82 25.18 -9.75
N GLU A 182 -37.23 24.17 -10.52
CA GLU A 182 -36.62 22.83 -10.53
C GLU A 182 -35.07 22.88 -10.55
N GLN A 183 -34.50 23.78 -11.36
CA GLN A 183 -33.05 23.90 -11.53
C GLN A 183 -32.31 24.29 -10.23
N GLN A 184 -32.95 25.05 -9.34
CA GLN A 184 -32.35 25.45 -8.07
C GLN A 184 -32.27 24.28 -7.09
N LEU A 185 -33.33 23.46 -7.02
CA LEU A 185 -33.31 22.21 -6.23
C LEU A 185 -32.28 21.22 -6.78
N ARG A 186 -32.19 21.09 -8.11
CA ARG A 186 -31.18 20.26 -8.78
C ARG A 186 -29.76 20.72 -8.50
N SER A 187 -29.49 22.02 -8.52
CA SER A 187 -28.16 22.57 -8.23
C SER A 187 -27.78 22.36 -6.75
N LEU A 188 -28.73 22.53 -5.84
CA LEU A 188 -28.52 22.31 -4.40
C LEU A 188 -28.17 20.85 -4.12
N LEU A 189 -29.02 19.93 -4.58
CA LEU A 189 -28.81 18.50 -4.40
C LEU A 189 -27.60 18.00 -5.19
N GLY A 190 -27.36 18.52 -6.40
CA GLY A 190 -26.21 18.20 -7.23
C GLY A 190 -24.87 18.61 -6.60
N GLY A 191 -24.82 19.76 -5.91
CA GLY A 191 -23.65 20.16 -5.13
C GLY A 191 -23.36 19.16 -4.01
N ILE A 192 -24.38 18.81 -3.23
CA ILE A 192 -24.27 17.81 -2.14
C ILE A 192 -23.89 16.43 -2.71
N ALA A 193 -24.48 16.02 -3.84
CA ALA A 193 -24.22 14.74 -4.48
C ALA A 193 -22.77 14.64 -4.99
N SER A 194 -22.23 15.75 -5.52
CA SER A 194 -20.84 15.84 -5.96
C SER A 194 -19.86 15.82 -4.80
N ASP A 195 -20.15 16.54 -3.71
CA ASP A 195 -19.30 16.61 -2.52
C ASP A 195 -19.36 15.34 -1.67
N ARG A 196 -20.50 14.63 -1.69
CA ARG A 196 -20.77 13.43 -0.87
C ARG A 196 -21.15 12.22 -1.71
N ARG A 197 -20.31 11.85 -2.67
CA ARG A 197 -20.49 10.66 -3.52
C ARG A 197 -20.71 9.37 -2.70
N ASP A 198 -20.06 9.26 -1.55
CA ASP A 198 -20.19 8.09 -0.67
C ASP A 198 -21.62 7.93 -0.12
N ARG A 199 -22.36 9.03 0.06
CA ARG A 199 -23.78 9.01 0.46
C ARG A 199 -24.67 8.58 -0.70
N VAL A 200 -24.37 9.02 -1.91
CA VAL A 200 -25.08 8.58 -3.13
C VAL A 200 -24.93 7.07 -3.31
N MET A 201 -23.74 6.52 -3.10
CA MET A 201 -23.51 5.07 -3.13
C MET A 201 -24.37 4.31 -2.12
N SER A 202 -24.46 4.81 -0.90
CA SER A 202 -25.30 4.23 0.15
C SER A 202 -26.80 4.28 -0.20
N ILE A 203 -27.27 5.39 -0.77
CA ILE A 203 -28.68 5.56 -1.19
C ILE A 203 -29.02 4.58 -2.32
N LEU A 204 -28.10 4.39 -3.27
CA LEU A 204 -28.27 3.47 -4.41
C LEU A 204 -28.09 1.99 -4.06
N GLN A 205 -27.94 1.68 -2.76
CA GLN A 205 -27.67 0.34 -2.22
C GLN A 205 -26.54 -0.36 -2.98
N MET A 206 -25.53 0.42 -3.38
CA MET A 206 -24.38 -0.15 -4.07
C MET A 206 -23.56 -0.92 -3.05
N GLN A 207 -23.08 -2.11 -3.44
CA GLN A 207 -22.02 -2.77 -2.70
C GLN A 207 -20.90 -1.74 -2.51
N PRO A 208 -20.52 -1.39 -1.27
CA PRO A 208 -19.42 -0.46 -1.06
C PRO A 208 -18.23 -1.01 -1.84
N ILE A 209 -17.64 -0.20 -2.73
CA ILE A 209 -16.27 -0.48 -3.20
C ILE A 209 -15.51 -0.67 -1.90
N LYS A 210 -15.04 -1.89 -1.63
CA LYS A 210 -14.28 -2.20 -0.42
C LYS A 210 -13.32 -1.04 -0.24
N PRO A 211 -13.34 -0.33 0.90
CA PRO A 211 -12.26 0.56 1.25
C PRO A 211 -10.97 -0.26 1.32
N GLY A 212 -10.34 -0.50 0.16
CA GLY A 212 -8.97 -0.11 0.06
C GLY A 212 -8.95 1.33 0.50
N ILE A 213 -8.04 1.67 1.40
CA ILE A 213 -7.50 3.02 1.48
C ILE A 213 -7.65 3.63 0.08
N LYS A 214 -8.31 4.80 -0.05
CA LYS A 214 -8.16 5.57 -1.29
C LYS A 214 -6.72 6.01 -1.26
N TRP A 215 -5.85 5.09 -1.68
CA TRP A 215 -4.47 5.36 -1.84
C TRP A 215 -4.46 6.47 -2.85
N PRO A 216 -3.75 7.53 -2.55
CA PRO A 216 -3.64 8.60 -3.48
C PRO A 216 -3.30 8.04 -4.86
N HIS A 217 -4.25 8.12 -5.79
CA HIS A 217 -4.05 7.54 -7.09
C HIS A 217 -2.96 8.32 -7.77
N ARG A 218 -2.05 7.58 -8.39
CA ARG A 218 -1.04 8.17 -9.23
C ARG A 218 -1.73 8.66 -10.50
N LEU A 219 -2.06 9.95 -10.51
CA LEU A 219 -2.58 10.62 -11.68
C LEU A 219 -1.60 10.47 -12.87
N PRO A 220 -2.01 10.76 -14.11
CA PRO A 220 -1.07 10.87 -15.24
C PRO A 220 0.03 11.91 -15.01
N ASP A 221 -0.15 12.81 -14.02
CA ASP A 221 0.83 13.77 -13.51
C ASP A 221 1.50 13.34 -12.17
N GLY A 222 1.22 12.10 -11.75
CA GLY A 222 1.81 11.24 -10.73
C GLY A 222 2.12 11.90 -9.40
N ARG A 223 1.27 12.84 -9.07
CA ARG A 223 0.93 13.16 -7.69
C ARG A 223 0.19 11.99 -7.10
N ILE A 224 0.28 11.95 -5.78
CA ILE A 224 -0.50 11.11 -4.92
C ILE A 224 -1.61 12.05 -4.38
N GLY A 225 -2.85 11.93 -4.87
CA GLY A 225 -3.95 12.75 -4.35
C GLY A 225 -5.28 12.68 -5.12
N TYR A 226 -6.32 13.31 -4.56
CA TYR A 226 -7.67 13.37 -5.14
C TYR A 226 -7.76 14.38 -6.30
N PRO A 227 -8.45 14.05 -7.41
CA PRO A 227 -8.70 15.00 -8.48
C PRO A 227 -9.77 15.98 -8.03
N LEU A 228 -9.38 17.12 -7.41
CA LEU A 228 -10.08 18.42 -7.38
C LEU A 228 -9.50 19.44 -6.37
N SER A 229 -8.17 19.61 -6.25
CA SER A 229 -7.57 20.77 -5.53
C SER A 229 -6.94 21.77 -6.49
N GLY A 230 -7.80 22.45 -7.27
CA GLY A 230 -7.40 23.39 -8.32
C GLY A 230 -6.93 24.78 -7.87
N ARG A 231 -6.71 25.05 -6.58
CA ARG A 231 -6.48 26.44 -6.09
C ARG A 231 -5.03 26.84 -5.78
N LEU A 232 -4.07 25.91 -5.78
CA LEU A 232 -2.65 26.24 -5.53
C LEU A 232 -1.77 26.25 -6.79
N ARG A 233 -2.29 25.80 -7.93
CA ARG A 233 -1.56 25.71 -9.22
C ARG A 233 -1.27 27.08 -9.86
N GLY A 234 -2.00 28.13 -9.46
CA GLY A 234 -1.87 29.49 -9.98
C GLY A 234 -0.86 30.38 -9.22
N PHE A 235 -0.57 30.05 -7.96
CA PHE A 235 0.33 30.86 -7.11
C PHE A 235 1.80 30.66 -7.48
N PHE A 236 2.23 29.41 -7.67
CA PHE A 236 3.63 29.08 -7.98
C PHE A 236 4.06 29.37 -9.42
N ARG A 237 3.10 29.59 -10.34
CA ARG A 237 3.41 30.03 -11.71
C ARG A 237 3.79 31.53 -11.76
N ARG A 238 3.42 32.33 -10.74
CA ARG A 238 3.77 33.76 -10.64
C ARG A 238 5.16 34.05 -10.09
N LEU A 239 5.82 33.08 -9.43
CA LEU A 239 7.18 33.25 -8.88
C LEU A 239 8.30 32.92 -9.88
N GLY A 240 7.94 32.52 -11.10
CA GLY A 240 8.85 31.92 -12.09
C GLY A 240 9.64 32.86 -13.00
N ILE A 241 9.93 34.12 -12.62
CA ILE A 241 10.81 35.01 -13.43
C ILE A 241 11.63 35.93 -12.48
N GLY A 242 12.94 35.67 -12.29
CA GLY A 242 13.90 36.68 -11.77
C GLY A 242 14.83 36.34 -10.59
N SER A 243 14.81 35.12 -10.02
CA SER A 243 15.56 34.75 -8.79
C SER A 243 17.10 34.90 -8.84
N SER A 244 17.73 34.94 -10.03
CA SER A 244 19.20 34.98 -10.16
C SER A 244 19.89 36.28 -9.69
N ASN A 245 19.12 37.31 -9.35
CA ASN A 245 19.64 38.60 -8.86
C ASN A 245 19.55 38.78 -7.33
N HIS A 246 19.05 37.77 -6.59
CA HIS A 246 18.82 37.84 -5.14
C HIS A 246 19.61 36.76 -4.37
N SER A 247 19.50 36.75 -3.03
CA SER A 247 20.38 36.06 -2.08
C SER A 247 20.55 34.54 -2.33
N PRO A 248 21.71 33.95 -1.97
CA PRO A 248 22.00 32.52 -2.15
C PRO A 248 20.93 31.58 -1.57
N GLU A 249 20.31 31.99 -0.47
CA GLU A 249 19.30 31.22 0.29
C GLU A 249 17.98 31.10 -0.52
N LEU A 250 17.53 32.18 -1.15
CA LEU A 250 16.37 32.18 -2.05
C LEU A 250 16.63 31.36 -3.32
N ALA A 251 17.87 31.36 -3.81
CA ALA A 251 18.27 30.52 -4.94
C ALA A 251 18.23 29.03 -4.56
N VAL A 252 18.71 28.64 -3.38
CA VAL A 252 18.59 27.26 -2.87
C VAL A 252 17.12 26.86 -2.68
N LYS A 253 16.30 27.70 -2.06
CA LYS A 253 14.87 27.43 -1.85
C LYS A 253 14.07 27.35 -3.16
N SER A 254 14.53 28.03 -4.21
CA SER A 254 13.95 27.87 -5.56
C SER A 254 14.25 26.50 -6.18
N LEU A 255 15.45 25.97 -5.94
CA LEU A 255 15.89 24.66 -6.42
C LEU A 255 15.23 23.52 -5.60
N TYR A 256 15.21 23.66 -4.28
CA TYR A 256 14.70 22.70 -3.30
C TYR A 256 13.62 23.35 -2.40
N PRO A 257 12.35 23.34 -2.81
CA PRO A 257 11.26 23.99 -2.08
C PRO A 257 11.01 23.46 -0.67
N ASP A 258 11.29 22.18 -0.43
CA ASP A 258 11.00 21.47 0.83
C ASP A 258 12.15 21.58 1.84
N PHE A 259 13.26 22.24 1.50
CA PHE A 259 14.36 22.44 2.45
C PHE A 259 13.94 23.32 3.61
N SER A 260 14.19 22.84 4.83
CA SER A 260 14.09 23.67 6.04
C SER A 260 15.17 24.74 6.06
N ALA A 261 15.03 25.77 6.90
CA ALA A 261 16.02 26.83 7.03
C ALA A 261 17.41 26.27 7.42
N ASP A 262 17.44 25.29 8.32
CA ASP A 262 18.67 24.61 8.76
C ASP A 262 19.30 23.77 7.64
N GLN A 263 18.49 23.16 6.78
CA GLN A 263 18.96 22.43 5.61
C GLN A 263 19.50 23.36 4.53
N VAL A 264 18.89 24.55 4.33
CA VAL A 264 19.41 25.58 3.43
C VAL A 264 20.76 26.11 3.95
N ALA A 265 20.85 26.40 5.26
CA ALA A 265 22.09 26.86 5.88
C ALA A 265 23.19 25.79 5.79
N SER A 266 22.87 24.55 6.17
CA SER A 266 23.79 23.41 6.10
C SER A 266 24.25 23.15 4.68
N PHE A 267 23.35 23.20 3.69
CA PHE A 267 23.69 23.05 2.27
C PHE A 267 24.61 24.17 1.77
N LEU A 268 24.36 25.42 2.19
CA LEU A 268 25.24 26.53 1.85
C LEU A 268 26.59 26.43 2.55
N ASP A 269 26.66 25.91 3.77
CA ASP A 269 27.89 25.70 4.51
C ASP A 269 28.71 24.54 3.93
N GLU A 270 28.07 23.45 3.51
CA GLU A 270 28.70 22.38 2.71
C GLU A 270 29.28 22.94 1.41
N LEU A 271 28.50 23.74 0.67
CA LEU A 271 28.97 24.40 -0.55
C LEU A 271 30.12 25.38 -0.28
N ARG A 272 30.14 26.07 0.86
CA ARG A 272 31.24 26.96 1.24
C ARG A 272 32.50 26.17 1.61
N ALA A 273 32.34 24.99 2.21
CA ALA A 273 33.44 24.10 2.56
C ALA A 273 34.13 23.48 1.33
N GLU A 274 33.43 23.37 0.19
CA GLU A 274 34.02 22.94 -1.10
C GLU A 274 34.99 23.98 -1.72
N HIS A 275 34.96 25.24 -1.26
CA HIS A 275 35.79 26.31 -1.84
C HIS A 275 37.20 26.32 -1.25
N THR A 276 38.21 25.99 -2.06
CA THR A 276 39.62 26.00 -1.68
C THR A 276 40.36 27.32 -1.99
N GLY A 277 39.65 28.35 -2.44
CA GLY A 277 40.21 29.64 -2.84
C GLY A 277 40.15 30.74 -1.77
N SER A 278 40.55 31.96 -2.12
CA SER A 278 40.53 33.11 -1.20
C SER A 278 39.11 33.51 -0.79
N ALA A 279 38.95 33.99 0.45
CA ALA A 279 37.65 34.35 1.05
C ALA A 279 36.83 35.38 0.21
N GLY A 280 37.51 36.28 -0.51
CA GLY A 280 36.84 37.25 -1.40
C GLY A 280 36.18 36.65 -2.65
N GLN A 281 36.52 35.40 -3.01
CA GLN A 281 35.95 34.69 -4.18
C GLN A 281 34.78 33.78 -3.82
N LEU A 282 34.56 33.53 -2.52
CA LEU A 282 33.53 32.62 -2.02
C LEU A 282 32.10 32.97 -2.50
N PRO A 283 31.65 34.25 -2.49
CA PRO A 283 30.31 34.58 -2.99
C PRO A 283 30.13 34.36 -4.49
N HIS A 284 31.22 34.49 -5.26
CA HIS A 284 31.22 34.23 -6.70
C HIS A 284 31.13 32.72 -6.98
N PHE A 285 31.90 31.92 -6.24
CA PHE A 285 31.87 30.46 -6.30
C PHE A 285 30.48 29.89 -6.00
N VAL A 286 29.86 30.30 -4.89
CA VAL A 286 28.50 29.84 -4.50
C VAL A 286 27.47 30.21 -5.58
N LYS A 287 27.51 31.44 -6.11
CA LYS A 287 26.61 31.86 -7.19
C LYS A 287 26.83 31.06 -8.48
N GLN A 288 28.08 30.77 -8.84
CA GLN A 288 28.42 29.98 -10.01
C GLN A 288 27.93 28.53 -9.85
N ARG A 289 28.09 27.94 -8.66
CA ARG A 289 27.63 26.59 -8.36
C ARG A 289 26.11 26.46 -8.39
N LEU A 290 25.39 27.41 -7.81
CA LEU A 290 23.92 27.45 -7.85
C LEU A 290 23.38 27.68 -9.27
N ARG A 291 24.09 28.45 -10.11
CA ARG A 291 23.77 28.56 -11.55
C ARG A 291 23.98 27.22 -12.26
N GLY A 292 25.10 26.54 -12.00
CA GLY A 292 25.36 25.21 -12.56
C GLY A 292 24.27 24.20 -12.22
N LEU A 293 23.81 24.16 -10.96
CA LEU A 293 22.69 23.30 -10.54
C LEU A 293 21.36 23.67 -11.24
N ARG A 294 21.11 24.96 -11.46
CA ARG A 294 19.93 25.41 -12.21
C ARG A 294 20.00 24.98 -13.67
N ASP A 295 21.16 25.11 -14.30
CA ASP A 295 21.38 24.70 -15.68
C ASP A 295 21.26 23.18 -15.82
N GLU A 296 21.76 22.42 -14.83
CA GLU A 296 21.59 20.97 -14.73
C GLU A 296 20.11 20.57 -14.62
N LEU A 297 19.34 21.21 -13.72
CA LEU A 297 17.89 20.98 -13.61
C LEU A 297 17.15 21.31 -14.91
N ARG A 298 17.53 22.41 -15.56
CA ARG A 298 16.93 22.83 -16.83
C ARG A 298 17.23 21.84 -17.94
N ASN A 299 18.48 21.37 -18.04
CA ASN A 299 18.86 20.35 -19.02
C ASN A 299 18.12 19.05 -18.76
N LEU A 300 18.05 18.59 -17.51
CA LEU A 300 17.27 17.42 -17.12
C LEU A 300 15.81 17.56 -17.54
N GLN A 301 15.19 18.72 -17.27
CA GLN A 301 13.81 18.98 -17.66
C GLN A 301 13.63 18.93 -19.19
N THR A 302 14.52 19.58 -19.95
CA THR A 302 14.48 19.56 -21.42
C THR A 302 14.60 18.12 -21.97
N THR A 303 15.59 17.35 -21.49
CA THR A 303 15.81 15.96 -21.93
C THR A 303 14.60 15.08 -21.62
N LEU A 304 13.99 15.24 -20.45
CA LEU A 304 12.80 14.49 -20.06
C LEU A 304 11.57 14.90 -20.89
N ASP A 305 11.39 16.19 -21.16
CA ASP A 305 10.31 16.70 -21.99
C ASP A 305 10.45 16.20 -23.44
N GLU A 306 11.66 16.26 -24.02
CA GLU A 306 11.99 15.71 -25.33
C GLU A 306 11.67 14.21 -25.39
N TRP A 307 12.14 13.44 -24.42
CA TRP A 307 11.89 12.00 -24.29
C TRP A 307 10.39 11.61 -24.24
N ILE A 308 9.56 12.47 -23.64
CA ILE A 308 8.10 12.31 -23.65
C ILE A 308 7.52 12.64 -25.04
N THR A 309 8.02 13.70 -25.69
CA THR A 309 7.50 14.16 -26.99
C THR A 309 7.87 13.25 -28.16
N GLU A 310 8.99 12.53 -28.10
CA GLU A 310 9.46 11.59 -29.13
C GLU A 310 8.54 10.37 -29.32
N THR A 311 7.59 10.13 -28.41
CA THR A 311 6.65 8.98 -28.48
C THR A 311 5.18 9.42 -28.44
N PRO A 312 4.70 10.17 -29.45
CA PRO A 312 3.37 10.80 -29.40
C PRO A 312 2.18 9.82 -29.44
N PHE A 313 2.40 8.53 -29.75
CA PHE A 313 1.34 7.52 -29.91
C PHE A 313 1.63 6.16 -29.27
N SER A 314 2.42 6.10 -28.18
CA SER A 314 2.77 4.85 -27.49
C SER A 314 2.14 4.76 -26.09
N LEU A 315 1.71 3.55 -25.70
CA LEU A 315 1.32 3.21 -24.31
C LEU A 315 2.43 3.53 -23.28
N LEU A 316 3.68 3.69 -23.73
CA LEU A 316 4.83 4.07 -22.90
C LEU A 316 4.80 5.54 -22.47
N ARG A 317 4.06 6.42 -23.17
CA ARG A 317 4.09 7.87 -22.91
C ARG A 317 3.70 8.21 -21.47
N THR A 318 2.66 7.56 -20.95
CA THR A 318 2.22 7.77 -19.55
C THR A 318 3.27 7.26 -18.56
N SER A 319 3.88 6.10 -18.81
CA SER A 319 4.98 5.58 -17.98
C SER A 319 6.21 6.49 -18.01
N ARG A 320 6.55 7.07 -19.18
CA ARG A 320 7.65 8.04 -19.33
C ARG A 320 7.35 9.36 -18.65
N GLU A 321 6.14 9.90 -18.78
CA GLU A 321 5.68 11.08 -18.04
C GLU A 321 5.78 10.85 -16.52
N VAL A 322 5.39 9.67 -16.07
CA VAL A 322 5.50 9.26 -14.66
C VAL A 322 6.96 9.17 -14.21
N ALA A 323 7.81 8.47 -14.95
CA ALA A 323 9.22 8.34 -14.65
C ALA A 323 9.93 9.71 -14.66
N ALA A 324 9.72 10.51 -15.69
CA ALA A 324 10.28 11.86 -15.83
C ALA A 324 9.96 12.73 -14.61
N ARG A 325 8.70 12.74 -14.15
CA ARG A 325 8.32 13.51 -12.98
C ARG A 325 8.92 12.97 -11.68
N ARG A 326 9.04 11.66 -11.51
CA ARG A 326 9.71 11.06 -10.33
C ARG A 326 11.21 11.39 -10.31
N ILE A 327 11.88 11.28 -11.46
CA ILE A 327 13.29 11.62 -11.64
C ILE A 327 13.51 13.12 -11.36
N HIS A 328 12.69 13.98 -11.95
CA HIS A 328 12.75 15.43 -11.73
C HIS A 328 12.46 15.80 -10.26
N GLY A 329 11.46 15.18 -9.63
CA GLY A 329 11.13 15.38 -8.22
C GLY A 329 12.27 14.95 -7.29
N CYS A 330 12.85 13.78 -7.55
CA CYS A 330 13.97 13.24 -6.77
C CYS A 330 15.24 14.10 -6.89
N TRP A 331 15.56 14.62 -8.08
CA TRP A 331 16.66 15.57 -8.23
C TRP A 331 16.42 16.83 -7.37
N ARG A 332 15.18 17.31 -7.33
CA ARG A 332 14.75 18.43 -6.47
C ARG A 332 14.55 18.05 -5.00
N ARG A 333 14.88 16.81 -4.61
CA ARG A 333 14.78 16.31 -3.23
C ARG A 333 13.34 16.31 -2.69
N LEU A 334 12.37 16.22 -3.60
CA LEU A 334 10.94 16.08 -3.32
C LEU A 334 10.60 14.58 -3.33
N GLY A 335 10.71 13.90 -2.19
CA GLY A 335 10.49 12.46 -2.10
C GLY A 335 10.83 11.85 -0.75
N ASN A 336 10.66 10.53 -0.64
CA ASN A 336 10.89 9.80 0.60
C ASN A 336 12.39 9.75 0.95
N HIS A 337 12.68 9.78 2.25
CA HIS A 337 14.03 9.65 2.78
C HIS A 337 14.30 8.20 3.18
N SER A 338 15.50 7.73 2.90
CA SER A 338 16.01 6.48 3.47
C SER A 338 16.64 6.79 4.81
N ILE A 339 16.16 6.13 5.86
CA ILE A 339 16.67 6.23 7.23
C ILE A 339 17.21 4.88 7.69
N SER A 340 18.25 4.89 8.51
CA SER A 340 18.77 3.66 9.12
C SER A 340 17.80 3.13 10.18
N LEU A 341 18.01 1.89 10.61
CA LEU A 341 17.29 1.30 11.75
C LEU A 341 17.48 2.10 13.06
N GLN A 342 18.51 2.94 13.12
CA GLN A 342 18.82 3.85 14.23
C GLN A 342 18.25 5.27 14.00
N GLY A 343 17.50 5.50 12.92
CA GLY A 343 16.89 6.80 12.58
C GLY A 343 17.84 7.80 11.92
N GLU A 344 19.04 7.40 11.51
CA GLU A 344 19.99 8.29 10.82
C GLU A 344 19.60 8.50 9.36
N PHE A 345 19.72 9.73 8.86
CA PHE A 345 19.48 10.04 7.45
C PHE A 345 20.55 9.41 6.54
N LEU A 346 20.14 8.48 5.68
CA LEU A 346 21.05 7.78 4.76
C LEU A 346 21.10 8.41 3.37
N GLY A 347 20.02 9.08 2.96
CA GLY A 347 19.88 9.79 1.68
C GLY A 347 18.43 9.79 1.17
N TYR A 348 18.24 10.17 -0.09
CA TYR A 348 16.91 10.18 -0.73
C TYR A 348 16.60 8.84 -1.41
N SER A 349 15.31 8.51 -1.52
CA SER A 349 14.82 7.33 -2.24
C SER A 349 14.16 7.73 -3.57
N LEU A 350 14.59 7.09 -4.66
CA LEU A 350 13.93 7.14 -5.96
C LEU A 350 13.21 5.82 -6.22
N ASP A 351 11.89 5.87 -6.31
CA ASP A 351 11.06 4.73 -6.72
C ASP A 351 10.66 4.89 -8.19
N LEU A 352 11.00 3.93 -9.03
CA LEU A 352 10.62 3.78 -10.44
C LEU A 352 9.93 2.42 -10.68
N ASP A 353 9.43 1.78 -9.63
CA ASP A 353 8.83 0.46 -9.69
C ASP A 353 7.59 0.47 -10.61
N ASN A 354 7.45 -0.63 -11.37
CA ASN A 354 6.36 -0.87 -12.31
C ASN A 354 6.25 0.14 -13.47
N LEU A 355 7.33 0.85 -13.79
CA LEU A 355 7.36 1.80 -14.91
C LEU A 355 8.04 1.21 -16.14
N ARG A 356 7.24 0.66 -17.05
CA ARG A 356 7.69 0.21 -18.37
C ARG A 356 7.91 1.43 -19.26
N VAL A 357 9.15 1.90 -19.33
CA VAL A 357 9.52 3.12 -20.07
C VAL A 357 10.13 2.82 -21.46
N GLY A 358 10.46 1.56 -21.71
CA GLY A 358 11.13 1.08 -22.92
C GLY A 358 12.59 1.50 -22.98
N VAL A 359 12.84 2.73 -23.44
CA VAL A 359 14.20 3.30 -23.57
C VAL A 359 14.32 4.45 -22.58
N ILE A 360 15.38 4.44 -21.77
CA ILE A 360 15.74 5.55 -20.87
C ILE A 360 16.57 6.57 -21.66
N PRO A 361 16.30 7.89 -21.52
CA PRO A 361 17.07 8.92 -22.19
C PRO A 361 18.43 9.06 -21.51
N GLU A 362 19.43 9.60 -22.21
CA GLU A 362 20.74 9.82 -21.62
C GLU A 362 20.67 10.98 -20.60
N ILE A 363 20.46 10.63 -19.33
CA ILE A 363 20.40 11.60 -18.24
C ILE A 363 21.84 12.01 -17.91
N THR A 364 22.12 13.32 -17.95
CA THR A 364 23.43 13.89 -17.62
C THR A 364 23.50 14.47 -16.20
N ALA A 365 22.36 14.52 -15.50
CA ALA A 365 22.24 15.02 -14.14
C ALA A 365 22.78 14.03 -13.11
N SER A 366 23.38 14.54 -12.04
CA SER A 366 23.96 13.75 -10.95
C SER A 366 22.92 13.46 -9.87
N PHE A 367 22.85 12.19 -9.44
CA PHE A 367 21.98 11.72 -8.36
C PHE A 367 22.80 11.23 -7.14
N GLY A 368 23.93 11.88 -6.88
CA GLY A 368 24.82 11.52 -5.77
C GLY A 368 24.22 11.64 -4.37
N HIS A 369 23.07 12.30 -4.21
CA HIS A 369 22.32 12.40 -2.94
C HIS A 369 21.34 11.23 -2.70
N VAL A 370 21.14 10.38 -3.70
CA VAL A 370 20.20 9.24 -3.63
C VAL A 370 20.90 8.04 -2.99
N ALA A 371 20.27 7.48 -1.96
CA ALA A 371 20.76 6.30 -1.23
C ALA A 371 19.94 5.04 -1.54
N GLU A 372 18.71 5.17 -2.03
CA GLU A 372 17.87 4.04 -2.39
C GLU A 372 17.29 4.23 -3.80
N LEU A 373 17.43 3.20 -4.64
CA LEU A 373 16.81 3.15 -5.96
C LEU A 373 15.99 1.87 -6.11
N LYS A 374 14.69 2.04 -6.28
CA LYS A 374 13.75 0.96 -6.61
C LYS A 374 13.40 1.08 -8.10
N ALA A 375 13.73 0.06 -8.87
CA ALA A 375 13.51 -0.02 -10.31
C ALA A 375 13.00 -1.43 -10.67
N TRP A 376 12.06 -1.93 -9.87
CA TRP A 376 11.42 -3.22 -10.04
C TRP A 376 10.48 -3.22 -11.25
N ASN A 377 10.49 -4.28 -12.05
CA ASN A 377 9.55 -4.47 -13.16
C ASN A 377 9.48 -3.30 -14.18
N MET A 378 10.66 -2.81 -14.61
CA MET A 378 10.75 -1.79 -15.66
C MET A 378 10.90 -2.38 -17.08
N GLN A 379 11.14 -3.70 -17.18
CA GLN A 379 11.43 -4.42 -18.44
C GLN A 379 12.62 -3.84 -19.21
N LEU A 380 13.63 -3.36 -18.49
CA LEU A 380 14.80 -2.75 -19.11
C LEU A 380 15.91 -3.78 -19.34
N PRO A 381 16.58 -3.75 -20.50
CA PRO A 381 17.78 -4.53 -20.71
C PRO A 381 18.98 -3.88 -20.00
N HIS A 382 20.05 -4.66 -19.82
CA HIS A 382 21.23 -4.24 -19.07
C HIS A 382 21.87 -2.93 -19.55
N SER A 383 21.87 -2.64 -20.85
CA SER A 383 22.46 -1.42 -21.42
C SER A 383 21.73 -0.13 -20.98
N HIS A 384 20.40 -0.15 -21.00
CA HIS A 384 19.60 1.01 -20.57
C HIS A 384 19.61 1.16 -19.06
N MET A 385 19.68 0.04 -18.33
CA MET A 385 19.86 0.08 -16.88
C MET A 385 21.23 0.65 -16.51
N ASP A 386 22.31 0.27 -17.21
CA ASP A 386 23.64 0.82 -16.97
C ASP A 386 23.68 2.34 -17.21
N ALA A 387 23.07 2.82 -18.31
CA ALA A 387 22.94 4.23 -18.62
C ALA A 387 22.23 5.02 -17.50
N LEU A 388 21.19 4.45 -16.89
CA LEU A 388 20.53 5.04 -15.73
C LEU A 388 21.45 5.04 -14.50
N LEU A 389 22.01 3.88 -14.15
CA LEU A 389 22.77 3.65 -12.93
C LEU A 389 24.07 4.44 -12.86
N LYS A 390 24.66 4.81 -14.00
CA LYS A 390 25.89 5.61 -14.09
C LYS A 390 25.81 6.93 -13.30
N ASN A 391 24.61 7.48 -13.11
CA ASN A 391 24.39 8.74 -12.43
C ASN A 391 24.20 8.63 -10.90
N PHE A 392 24.15 7.41 -10.36
CA PHE A 392 23.89 7.12 -8.95
C PHE A 392 25.13 6.55 -8.26
N THR A 393 25.94 7.42 -7.64
CA THR A 393 27.26 7.02 -7.10
C THR A 393 27.27 6.61 -5.63
N ASN A 394 26.24 6.97 -4.85
CA ASN A 394 26.20 6.79 -3.39
C ASN A 394 25.07 5.86 -2.91
N LEU A 395 24.54 5.00 -3.79
CA LEU A 395 23.48 4.06 -3.42
C LEU A 395 23.93 3.12 -2.30
N ARG A 396 22.98 2.84 -1.40
CA ARG A 396 23.06 1.86 -0.32
C ARG A 396 22.12 0.69 -0.58
N SER A 397 20.91 0.94 -1.09
CA SER A 397 19.97 -0.10 -1.49
C SER A 397 19.56 0.04 -2.95
N LEU A 398 19.63 -1.07 -3.69
CA LEU A 398 19.33 -1.13 -5.13
C LEU A 398 18.45 -2.35 -5.44
N ASN A 399 17.24 -2.10 -5.92
CA ASN A 399 16.31 -3.14 -6.35
C ASN A 399 16.06 -3.07 -7.86
N LEU A 400 16.55 -4.07 -8.60
CA LEU A 400 16.40 -4.22 -10.05
C LEU A 400 15.63 -5.49 -10.40
N GLY A 401 14.80 -6.01 -9.50
CA GLY A 401 14.07 -7.25 -9.74
C GLY A 401 13.09 -7.16 -10.92
N PHE A 402 12.83 -8.30 -11.57
CA PHE A 402 11.86 -8.43 -12.67
C PHE A 402 12.16 -7.53 -13.88
N ASN A 403 13.42 -7.42 -14.27
CA ASN A 403 13.84 -6.72 -15.49
C ASN A 403 14.32 -7.72 -16.56
N GLU A 404 14.87 -7.21 -17.67
CA GLU A 404 15.39 -8.03 -18.77
C GLU A 404 16.94 -8.04 -18.76
N LEU A 405 17.54 -8.03 -17.56
CA LEU A 405 18.99 -7.99 -17.40
C LEU A 405 19.60 -9.33 -17.81
N GLN A 406 20.25 -9.36 -18.97
CA GLN A 406 21.04 -10.50 -19.44
C GLN A 406 22.45 -10.52 -18.84
N ALA A 407 22.95 -9.36 -18.38
CA ALA A 407 24.24 -9.21 -17.73
C ALA A 407 24.12 -8.16 -16.61
N LEU A 408 25.04 -8.20 -15.66
CA LEU A 408 25.12 -7.22 -14.57
C LEU A 408 25.65 -5.88 -15.12
N PRO A 409 24.96 -4.74 -14.92
CA PRO A 409 25.46 -3.42 -15.31
C PRO A 409 26.81 -3.07 -14.68
N GLU A 410 27.76 -2.57 -15.46
CA GLU A 410 29.11 -2.21 -14.98
C GLU A 410 29.09 -1.09 -13.94
N SER A 411 28.12 -0.18 -14.04
CA SER A 411 27.94 0.95 -13.14
C SER A 411 27.72 0.52 -11.68
N ILE A 412 27.19 -0.69 -11.44
CA ILE A 412 27.05 -1.25 -10.09
C ILE A 412 28.42 -1.35 -9.40
N GLY A 413 29.49 -1.67 -10.14
CA GLY A 413 30.84 -1.81 -9.58
C GLY A 413 31.39 -0.51 -8.98
N ARG A 414 30.81 0.65 -9.31
CA ARG A 414 31.20 1.96 -8.77
C ARG A 414 30.50 2.29 -7.44
N MET A 415 29.46 1.55 -7.07
CA MET A 415 28.62 1.80 -5.90
C MET A 415 29.23 1.19 -4.63
N THR A 416 30.41 1.68 -4.22
CA THR A 416 31.18 1.12 -3.08
C THR A 416 30.47 1.20 -1.71
N ARG A 417 29.37 1.96 -1.61
CA ARG A 417 28.53 2.09 -0.41
C ARG A 417 27.32 1.15 -0.39
N LEU A 418 27.12 0.34 -1.43
CA LEU A 418 25.97 -0.54 -1.55
C LEU A 418 26.00 -1.63 -0.47
N THR A 419 24.90 -1.74 0.29
CA THR A 419 24.67 -2.73 1.34
C THR A 419 23.64 -3.77 0.90
N GLU A 420 22.70 -3.41 0.02
CA GLU A 420 21.64 -4.30 -0.46
C GLU A 420 21.53 -4.25 -1.99
N LEU A 421 21.54 -5.42 -2.62
CA LEU A 421 21.37 -5.60 -4.04
C LEU A 421 20.35 -6.71 -4.34
N SER A 422 19.25 -6.35 -4.99
CA SER A 422 18.26 -7.30 -5.49
C SER A 422 18.23 -7.30 -7.02
N LEU A 423 18.46 -8.47 -7.60
CA LEU A 423 18.44 -8.75 -9.05
C LEU A 423 17.44 -9.86 -9.39
N ARG A 424 16.55 -10.22 -8.45
CA ARG A 424 15.60 -11.32 -8.56
C ARG A 424 14.84 -11.33 -9.89
N ASN A 425 14.57 -12.50 -10.48
CA ASN A 425 13.80 -12.66 -11.72
C ASN A 425 14.38 -11.83 -12.88
N ASN A 426 15.66 -12.01 -13.16
CA ASN A 426 16.28 -11.50 -14.38
C ASN A 426 16.93 -12.66 -15.15
N PRO A 427 16.94 -12.64 -16.50
CA PRO A 427 17.59 -13.66 -17.32
C PRO A 427 19.12 -13.51 -17.33
N LEU A 428 19.74 -13.35 -16.16
CA LEU A 428 21.16 -13.05 -16.00
C LEU A 428 22.03 -14.24 -16.40
N GLY A 429 22.90 -14.02 -17.39
CA GLY A 429 24.07 -14.86 -17.63
C GLY A 429 25.18 -14.50 -16.63
N TRP A 430 25.42 -15.38 -15.66
CA TRP A 430 26.49 -15.16 -14.68
C TRP A 430 27.86 -15.46 -15.27
N THR A 431 28.78 -14.48 -15.21
CA THR A 431 30.12 -14.60 -15.81
C THR A 431 31.19 -14.05 -14.87
N GLU A 432 32.48 -14.26 -15.20
CA GLU A 432 33.59 -13.66 -14.45
C GLU A 432 33.55 -12.12 -14.46
N ALA A 433 32.94 -11.50 -15.48
CA ALA A 433 32.71 -10.06 -15.48
C ALA A 433 31.72 -9.64 -14.37
N SER A 434 30.67 -10.43 -14.11
CA SER A 434 29.75 -10.22 -12.99
C SER A 434 30.48 -10.29 -11.65
N ASN A 435 31.39 -11.25 -11.49
CA ASN A 435 32.22 -11.38 -10.30
C ASN A 435 33.16 -10.17 -10.13
N ALA A 436 33.83 -9.72 -11.19
CA ALA A 436 34.70 -8.54 -11.16
C ALA A 436 33.96 -7.27 -10.72
N ILE A 437 32.70 -7.11 -11.14
CA ILE A 437 31.82 -6.02 -10.69
C ILE A 437 31.54 -6.14 -9.20
N LEU A 438 31.10 -7.31 -8.74
CA LEU A 438 30.74 -7.54 -7.33
C LEU A 438 31.92 -7.45 -6.36
N GLN A 439 33.14 -7.79 -6.78
CA GLN A 439 34.35 -7.66 -5.96
C GLN A 439 34.59 -6.22 -5.45
N ASN A 440 34.05 -5.22 -6.15
CA ASN A 440 34.16 -3.81 -5.73
C ASN A 440 33.19 -3.45 -4.59
N LEU A 441 32.15 -4.27 -4.37
CA LEU A 441 31.08 -4.03 -3.39
C LEU A 441 31.44 -4.56 -1.99
N ARG A 442 32.47 -3.96 -1.39
CA ARG A 442 33.03 -4.43 -0.10
C ARG A 442 32.07 -4.31 1.09
N ARG A 443 30.97 -3.57 0.96
CA ARG A 443 29.97 -3.34 2.02
C ARG A 443 28.66 -4.08 1.79
N LEU A 444 28.58 -4.93 0.77
CA LEU A 444 27.35 -5.64 0.44
C LEU A 444 27.03 -6.66 1.54
N GLU A 445 25.90 -6.46 2.21
CA GLU A 445 25.39 -7.34 3.26
C GLU A 445 24.29 -8.28 2.74
N VAL A 446 23.49 -7.82 1.76
CA VAL A 446 22.37 -8.57 1.20
C VAL A 446 22.49 -8.66 -0.32
N LEU A 447 22.50 -9.90 -0.83
CA LEU A 447 22.49 -10.18 -2.27
C LEU A 447 21.35 -11.15 -2.59
N ASN A 448 20.41 -10.69 -3.43
CA ASN A 448 19.28 -11.49 -3.90
C ASN A 448 19.36 -11.75 -5.40
N LEU A 449 19.63 -13.00 -5.77
CA LEU A 449 19.70 -13.53 -7.14
C LEU A 449 18.61 -14.58 -7.41
N ASN A 450 17.53 -14.59 -6.62
CA ASN A 450 16.47 -15.58 -6.78
C ASN A 450 15.91 -15.57 -8.21
N TYR A 451 15.66 -16.75 -8.78
CA TYR A 451 15.10 -16.93 -10.12
C TYR A 451 15.98 -16.37 -11.25
N CYS A 452 17.30 -16.29 -11.05
CA CYS A 452 18.27 -15.96 -12.09
C CYS A 452 18.98 -17.22 -12.57
N PRO A 453 19.08 -17.51 -13.88
CA PRO A 453 19.69 -18.74 -14.38
C PRO A 453 21.22 -18.70 -14.31
N LEU A 454 21.79 -18.91 -13.11
CA LEU A 454 23.23 -18.83 -12.86
C LEU A 454 24.01 -20.03 -13.45
N GLY A 455 23.32 -21.16 -13.68
CA GLY A 455 23.91 -22.39 -14.20
C GLY A 455 24.47 -23.31 -13.10
N PRO A 456 25.02 -24.48 -13.48
CA PRO A 456 25.26 -25.59 -12.55
C PRO A 456 26.40 -25.35 -11.55
N GLN A 457 27.46 -24.63 -11.95
CA GLN A 457 28.66 -24.38 -11.14
C GLN A 457 28.93 -22.89 -10.99
N VAL A 458 28.06 -22.19 -10.25
CA VAL A 458 28.25 -20.76 -10.02
C VAL A 458 29.44 -20.51 -9.09
N ARG A 459 30.33 -19.60 -9.49
CA ARG A 459 31.37 -19.03 -8.65
C ARG A 459 30.98 -17.60 -8.32
N LEU A 460 30.95 -17.27 -7.04
CA LEU A 460 30.68 -15.92 -6.56
C LEU A 460 32.00 -15.27 -6.15
N ALA A 461 32.08 -13.94 -6.30
CA ALA A 461 33.18 -13.15 -5.77
C ALA A 461 33.32 -13.30 -4.24
N ASP A 462 34.52 -13.10 -3.71
CA ASP A 462 34.78 -13.07 -2.26
C ASP A 462 34.14 -11.81 -1.61
N LEU A 463 32.88 -11.93 -1.21
CA LEU A 463 32.12 -10.86 -0.55
C LEU A 463 32.14 -11.05 0.97
N ASN A 464 33.23 -10.67 1.61
CA ASN A 464 33.46 -10.97 3.04
C ASN A 464 32.40 -10.38 3.99
N SER A 465 31.79 -9.24 3.62
CA SER A 465 30.75 -8.57 4.42
C SER A 465 29.33 -9.13 4.18
N LEU A 466 29.17 -10.14 3.32
CA LEU A 466 27.86 -10.66 2.95
C LEU A 466 27.25 -11.46 4.11
N ARG A 467 26.05 -11.08 4.52
CA ARG A 467 25.29 -11.68 5.64
C ARG A 467 24.12 -12.52 5.15
N MET A 468 23.50 -12.12 4.04
CA MET A 468 22.33 -12.80 3.47
C MET A 468 22.51 -13.00 1.96
N LEU A 469 22.44 -14.26 1.53
CA LEU A 469 22.56 -14.66 0.14
C LEU A 469 21.33 -15.47 -0.27
N PHE A 470 20.63 -15.00 -1.31
CA PHE A 470 19.46 -15.68 -1.87
C PHE A 470 19.72 -16.14 -3.30
N LEU A 471 19.67 -17.46 -3.52
CA LEU A 471 19.96 -18.17 -4.77
C LEU A 471 18.85 -19.16 -5.13
N ARG A 472 17.61 -18.91 -4.70
CA ARG A 472 16.48 -19.80 -4.96
C ARG A 472 16.20 -19.92 -6.46
N ALA A 473 15.91 -21.11 -6.96
CA ALA A 473 15.54 -21.35 -8.36
C ALA A 473 16.54 -20.75 -9.37
N THR A 474 17.84 -20.92 -9.10
CA THR A 474 18.93 -20.42 -9.96
C THR A 474 19.53 -21.49 -10.87
N GLY A 475 19.15 -22.75 -10.68
CA GLY A 475 19.61 -23.88 -11.50
C GLY A 475 21.00 -24.41 -11.12
N ILE A 476 21.51 -24.06 -9.94
CA ILE A 476 22.78 -24.58 -9.43
C ILE A 476 22.69 -26.06 -9.08
N GLU A 477 23.75 -26.81 -9.34
CA GLU A 477 23.86 -28.25 -9.03
C GLU A 477 24.75 -28.52 -7.81
N THR A 478 25.61 -27.57 -7.45
CA THR A 478 26.45 -27.60 -6.25
C THR A 478 26.34 -26.28 -5.50
N LEU A 479 26.70 -26.27 -4.22
CA LEU A 479 26.83 -25.01 -3.48
C LEU A 479 27.87 -24.10 -4.17
N PRO A 480 27.69 -22.76 -4.13
CA PRO A 480 28.67 -21.84 -4.71
C PRO A 480 30.03 -22.03 -4.05
N ALA A 481 31.09 -22.05 -4.86
CA ALA A 481 32.45 -22.00 -4.33
C ALA A 481 32.63 -20.66 -3.61
N TRP A 482 32.83 -20.71 -2.29
CA TRP A 482 32.87 -19.54 -1.41
C TRP A 482 34.02 -19.66 -0.41
N ASN A 483 34.66 -18.54 -0.07
CA ASN A 483 35.65 -18.51 1.00
C ASN A 483 34.97 -18.51 2.37
N TRP A 484 34.50 -19.67 2.80
CA TRP A 484 33.80 -19.85 4.06
C TRP A 484 34.59 -19.22 5.23
N ARG A 485 35.89 -19.43 5.33
CA ARG A 485 36.71 -19.01 6.48
C ARG A 485 36.69 -17.51 6.83
N ARG A 486 36.27 -16.62 5.93
CA ARG A 486 36.21 -15.16 6.14
C ARG A 486 34.81 -14.58 5.93
N SER A 487 33.79 -15.41 6.03
CA SER A 487 32.41 -15.04 5.74
C SER A 487 31.63 -14.68 7.01
N ASP A 488 30.92 -13.56 6.97
CA ASP A 488 29.91 -13.18 7.98
C ASP A 488 28.49 -13.68 7.61
N LEU A 489 28.39 -14.75 6.83
CA LEU A 489 27.12 -15.22 6.27
C LEU A 489 26.26 -15.85 7.37
N ILE A 490 25.07 -15.30 7.55
CA ILE A 490 24.07 -15.75 8.52
C ILE A 490 22.96 -16.53 7.81
N ARG A 491 22.71 -16.25 6.52
CA ARG A 491 21.65 -16.94 5.76
C ARG A 491 22.07 -17.23 4.33
N LEU A 492 21.86 -18.48 3.92
CA LEU A 492 22.00 -18.98 2.56
C LEU A 492 20.71 -19.69 2.13
N ASP A 493 19.99 -19.08 1.19
CA ASP A 493 18.81 -19.66 0.56
C ASP A 493 19.18 -20.28 -0.79
N VAL A 494 19.17 -21.60 -0.89
CA VAL A 494 19.44 -22.35 -2.13
C VAL A 494 18.25 -23.24 -2.49
N ARG A 495 17.03 -22.84 -2.12
CA ARG A 495 15.81 -23.60 -2.41
C ARG A 495 15.54 -23.76 -3.90
N ASP A 496 14.77 -24.77 -4.26
CA ASP A 496 14.28 -25.02 -5.64
C ASP A 496 15.40 -25.06 -6.69
N ASN A 497 16.56 -25.62 -6.35
CA ASN A 497 17.70 -25.80 -7.24
C ASN A 497 17.87 -27.28 -7.65
N ARG A 498 19.00 -27.62 -8.27
CA ARG A 498 19.31 -28.97 -8.79
C ARG A 498 20.38 -29.67 -7.96
N ILE A 499 20.54 -29.30 -6.68
CA ILE A 499 21.56 -29.86 -5.80
C ILE A 499 21.17 -31.30 -5.45
N SER A 500 22.02 -32.25 -5.82
CA SER A 500 21.79 -33.69 -5.60
C SER A 500 22.73 -34.30 -4.56
N GLU A 501 23.94 -33.75 -4.45
CA GLU A 501 24.97 -34.21 -3.53
C GLU A 501 25.50 -33.05 -2.67
N LEU A 502 25.86 -33.38 -1.43
CA LEU A 502 26.55 -32.49 -0.49
C LEU A 502 27.65 -33.30 0.20
N SER A 503 28.89 -32.90 0.01
CA SER A 503 30.04 -33.57 0.61
C SER A 503 30.22 -33.16 2.08
N LEU A 504 30.82 -34.04 2.89
CA LEU A 504 31.20 -33.70 4.27
C LEU A 504 32.27 -32.59 4.30
N GLU A 505 33.10 -32.47 3.27
CA GLU A 505 34.12 -31.41 3.20
C GLU A 505 33.50 -30.01 3.01
N GLU A 506 32.44 -29.89 2.20
CA GLU A 506 31.67 -28.65 2.04
C GLU A 506 30.97 -28.27 3.35
N LEU A 507 30.34 -29.23 4.01
CA LEU A 507 29.67 -29.03 5.30
C LEU A 507 30.67 -28.67 6.42
N ASP A 508 31.83 -29.32 6.45
CA ASP A 508 32.93 -29.00 7.36
C ASP A 508 33.53 -27.61 7.07
N GLY A 509 33.63 -27.22 5.80
CA GLY A 509 34.10 -25.91 5.37
C GLY A 509 33.19 -24.79 5.89
N ILE A 510 31.88 -25.01 5.78
CA ILE A 510 30.83 -24.17 6.36
C ILE A 510 30.96 -24.14 7.90
N GLU A 511 31.14 -25.28 8.57
CA GLU A 511 31.24 -25.33 10.05
C GLU A 511 32.47 -24.56 10.57
N ARG A 512 33.65 -24.78 9.97
CA ARG A 512 34.91 -24.16 10.44
C ARG A 512 34.94 -22.65 10.28
N SER A 513 34.11 -22.10 9.39
CA SER A 513 33.86 -20.67 9.23
C SER A 513 33.05 -20.06 10.37
N LEU A 514 32.19 -20.85 11.01
CA LEU A 514 31.21 -20.39 11.98
C LEU A 514 31.81 -20.42 13.39
N GLY A 515 32.79 -19.55 13.63
CA GLY A 515 33.40 -19.39 14.95
C GLY A 515 32.39 -18.98 16.03
N SER A 516 31.31 -18.26 15.67
CA SER A 516 30.26 -17.78 16.60
C SER A 516 28.89 -17.47 15.97
N THR A 517 28.74 -17.50 14.64
CA THR A 517 27.50 -17.16 13.91
C THR A 517 26.67 -18.40 13.58
N ARG A 518 25.33 -18.32 13.67
CA ARG A 518 24.42 -19.38 13.20
C ARG A 518 24.18 -19.18 11.70
N LEU A 519 24.55 -20.15 10.86
CA LEU A 519 24.19 -20.15 9.44
C LEU A 519 22.86 -20.89 9.23
N HIS A 520 21.91 -20.18 8.63
CA HIS A 520 20.64 -20.75 8.16
C HIS A 520 20.78 -21.16 6.70
N LEU A 521 20.86 -22.47 6.47
CA LEU A 521 20.97 -23.06 5.14
C LEU A 521 19.63 -23.68 4.73
N LEU A 522 18.99 -23.14 3.68
CA LEU A 522 17.70 -23.62 3.18
C LEU A 522 17.91 -24.40 1.88
N LEU A 523 17.60 -25.69 1.91
CA LEU A 523 17.84 -26.64 0.81
C LEU A 523 16.55 -27.24 0.23
N SER A 524 15.37 -26.81 0.67
CA SER A 524 14.10 -27.39 0.23
C SER A 524 13.90 -27.29 -1.28
N GLY A 525 13.24 -28.27 -1.88
CA GLY A 525 13.00 -28.29 -3.33
C GLY A 525 14.21 -28.67 -4.20
N ASN A 526 15.28 -29.20 -3.61
CA ASN A 526 16.42 -29.79 -4.32
C ASN A 526 16.30 -31.33 -4.43
N PRO A 527 16.77 -31.95 -5.52
CA PRO A 527 16.76 -33.41 -5.71
C PRO A 527 17.86 -34.14 -4.92
N LEU A 528 17.90 -33.94 -3.60
CA LEU A 528 18.93 -34.50 -2.72
C LEU A 528 18.88 -36.03 -2.68
N THR A 529 20.03 -36.65 -2.94
CA THR A 529 20.19 -38.11 -2.86
C THR A 529 20.08 -38.61 -1.42
N ALA A 530 19.74 -39.90 -1.27
CA ALA A 530 19.69 -40.54 0.05
C ALA A 530 21.05 -40.48 0.79
N GLN A 531 22.16 -40.52 0.04
CA GLN A 531 23.51 -40.37 0.58
C GLN A 531 23.76 -38.95 1.09
N ALA A 532 23.37 -37.91 0.33
CA ALA A 532 23.46 -36.52 0.78
C ALA A 532 22.63 -36.29 2.06
N MET A 533 21.41 -36.82 2.10
CA MET A 533 20.57 -36.75 3.29
C MET A 533 21.17 -37.49 4.49
N ALA A 534 21.84 -38.64 4.27
CA ALA A 534 22.56 -39.34 5.31
C ALA A 534 23.78 -38.54 5.82
N SER A 535 24.55 -37.92 4.92
CA SER A 535 25.68 -37.04 5.28
C SER A 535 25.21 -35.83 6.10
N ILE A 536 24.12 -35.17 5.69
CA ILE A 536 23.51 -34.07 6.43
C ILE A 536 23.04 -34.55 7.81
N ARG A 537 22.38 -35.71 7.90
CA ARG A 537 21.94 -36.29 9.19
C ARG A 537 23.12 -36.61 10.10
N LEU A 538 24.15 -37.30 9.60
CA LEU A 538 25.35 -37.63 10.36
C LEU A 538 26.08 -36.38 10.84
N PHE A 539 26.16 -35.35 10.01
CA PHE A 539 26.69 -34.04 10.36
C PHE A 539 25.86 -33.37 11.48
N LEU A 540 24.54 -33.46 11.43
CA LEU A 540 23.63 -32.94 12.47
C LEU A 540 23.65 -33.77 13.77
N GLU A 541 23.87 -35.08 13.69
CA GLU A 541 23.82 -36.03 14.80
C GLU A 541 25.15 -36.15 15.57
N GLY A 542 26.29 -36.04 14.89
CA GLY A 542 27.62 -36.32 15.46
C GLY A 542 28.12 -35.33 16.51
N ARG A 543 27.58 -34.10 16.59
CA ARG A 543 28.06 -33.04 17.49
C ARG A 543 26.96 -32.06 17.94
N THR A 544 25.93 -32.54 18.67
CA THR A 544 24.92 -31.72 19.40
C THR A 544 24.21 -30.58 18.61
N ARG A 545 22.95 -30.82 18.20
CA ARG A 545 21.91 -29.89 17.64
C ARG A 545 22.05 -28.37 17.94
N PRO A 546 21.51 -27.43 17.12
CA PRO A 546 21.45 -27.31 15.66
C PRO A 546 22.28 -26.08 15.22
N ARG A 547 23.45 -26.29 14.59
CA ARG A 547 24.28 -25.18 14.05
C ARG A 547 24.01 -24.86 12.58
N LEU A 548 23.25 -25.72 11.91
CA LEU A 548 22.71 -25.52 10.59
C LEU A 548 21.18 -25.51 10.71
N GLY A 549 20.55 -24.36 10.42
CA GLY A 549 19.10 -24.23 10.33
C GLY A 549 18.55 -24.90 9.06
N VAL A 550 18.83 -26.19 8.86
CA VAL A 550 18.22 -27.00 7.81
C VAL A 550 16.81 -27.33 8.29
N GLY A 551 15.85 -26.47 7.95
CA GLY A 551 14.44 -26.84 8.00
C GLY A 551 14.26 -28.17 7.26
N GLN A 552 13.34 -29.03 7.72
CA GLN A 552 13.14 -30.35 7.15
C GLN A 552 13.11 -30.25 5.61
N ASN A 553 14.16 -30.78 4.94
CA ASN A 553 14.19 -30.86 3.49
C ASN A 553 13.06 -31.79 3.05
N ARG A 554 11.93 -31.18 2.70
CA ARG A 554 10.79 -31.87 2.12
C ARG A 554 10.85 -31.68 0.60
N PRO A 555 10.60 -32.75 -0.17
CA PRO A 555 10.71 -32.70 -1.63
C PRO A 555 9.79 -31.61 -2.18
N ALA A 556 10.23 -30.94 -3.26
CA ALA A 556 9.32 -30.13 -4.07
C ALA A 556 8.21 -31.07 -4.55
N LEU A 557 6.97 -30.82 -4.12
CA LEU A 557 5.82 -31.54 -4.63
C LEU A 557 5.62 -31.10 -6.08
N GLU A 558 5.89 -31.98 -7.04
CA GLU A 558 5.59 -31.78 -8.47
C GLU A 558 4.08 -31.57 -8.75
N ALA A 559 3.23 -31.86 -7.76
CA ALA A 559 1.84 -31.45 -7.71
C ALA A 559 1.65 -30.52 -6.49
N GLY A 560 1.58 -29.20 -6.74
CA GLY A 560 1.44 -28.19 -5.68
C GLY A 560 0.29 -28.44 -4.70
N PRO A 561 0.26 -27.74 -3.55
CA PRO A 561 -0.58 -28.08 -2.41
C PRO A 561 -2.05 -28.24 -2.81
N ASP A 562 -2.57 -29.41 -2.45
CA ASP A 562 -3.94 -29.82 -2.67
C ASP A 562 -4.89 -28.88 -1.91
N SER A 563 -5.99 -28.45 -2.54
CA SER A 563 -7.06 -27.71 -1.86
C SER A 563 -7.87 -28.64 -0.95
N THR A 564 -7.81 -29.96 -1.19
CA THR A 564 -8.59 -31.00 -0.48
C THR A 564 -8.49 -30.94 1.06
N PRO A 565 -7.31 -30.72 1.70
CA PRO A 565 -7.21 -30.59 3.15
C PRO A 565 -7.99 -29.40 3.73
N TRP A 566 -8.31 -28.40 2.91
CA TRP A 566 -9.00 -27.16 3.31
C TRP A 566 -10.50 -27.18 2.95
N LEU A 567 -10.95 -28.18 2.19
CA LEU A 567 -12.32 -28.28 1.68
C LEU A 567 -13.19 -29.28 2.47
N ALA A 568 -12.65 -29.88 3.53
CA ALA A 568 -13.37 -30.83 4.37
C ALA A 568 -14.59 -30.17 5.05
N GLY A 569 -15.75 -30.81 4.95
CA GLY A 569 -16.99 -30.39 5.64
C GLY A 569 -17.88 -29.39 4.88
N LEU A 570 -17.62 -29.13 3.59
CA LEU A 570 -18.42 -28.23 2.74
C LEU A 570 -19.33 -29.00 1.77
N ASP A 571 -20.43 -28.36 1.37
CA ASP A 571 -21.36 -28.90 0.36
C ASP A 571 -20.75 -28.85 -1.06
N ARG A 572 -21.24 -29.68 -1.99
CA ARG A 572 -20.70 -29.79 -3.36
C ARG A 572 -20.61 -28.45 -4.10
N GLU A 573 -21.63 -27.59 -4.01
CA GLU A 573 -21.60 -26.26 -4.63
C GLU A 573 -20.54 -25.34 -4.00
N GLN A 574 -20.36 -25.42 -2.67
CA GLN A 574 -19.36 -24.63 -1.94
C GLN A 574 -17.93 -25.10 -2.25
N VAL A 575 -17.75 -26.42 -2.38
CA VAL A 575 -16.47 -27.03 -2.79
C VAL A 575 -16.07 -26.52 -4.17
N GLU A 576 -16.99 -26.54 -5.14
CA GLU A 576 -16.69 -26.03 -6.48
C GLU A 576 -16.37 -24.53 -6.48
N ALA A 577 -17.12 -23.71 -5.74
CA ALA A 577 -16.88 -22.27 -5.68
C ALA A 577 -15.51 -21.94 -5.04
N ARG A 578 -15.15 -22.65 -3.96
CA ARG A 578 -13.88 -22.45 -3.25
C ARG A 578 -12.68 -23.01 -4.00
N ASP A 579 -12.84 -24.15 -4.67
CA ASP A 579 -11.78 -24.70 -5.52
C ASP A 579 -11.48 -23.77 -6.71
N ARG A 580 -12.51 -23.14 -7.29
CA ARG A 580 -12.34 -22.09 -8.32
C ARG A 580 -11.53 -20.90 -7.79
N LEU A 581 -11.88 -20.37 -6.62
CA LEU A 581 -11.14 -19.25 -6.01
C LEU A 581 -9.68 -19.60 -5.69
N TRP A 582 -9.43 -20.83 -5.21
CA TRP A 582 -8.09 -21.34 -4.95
C TRP A 582 -7.23 -21.37 -6.22
N GLN A 583 -7.79 -21.91 -7.31
CA GLN A 583 -7.10 -21.96 -8.61
C GLN A 583 -6.85 -20.57 -9.19
N ASP A 584 -7.83 -19.66 -9.10
CA ASP A 584 -7.71 -18.29 -9.61
C ASP A 584 -6.58 -17.52 -8.90
N LEU A 585 -6.48 -17.65 -7.56
CA LEU A 585 -5.38 -17.07 -6.77
C LEU A 585 -4.03 -17.73 -7.06
N ARG A 586 -4.00 -19.04 -7.26
CA ARG A 586 -2.77 -19.78 -7.59
C ARG A 586 -2.21 -19.36 -8.95
N ALA A 587 -3.09 -19.01 -9.88
CA ALA A 587 -2.67 -18.56 -11.20
C ALA A 587 -2.08 -17.14 -11.22
N CYS A 588 -2.19 -16.38 -10.12
CA CYS A 588 -1.55 -15.06 -10.00
C CYS A 588 -0.01 -15.19 -9.91
N THR A 589 0.69 -14.20 -10.46
CA THR A 589 2.16 -14.13 -10.39
C THR A 589 2.63 -13.89 -8.95
N GLY A 590 3.66 -14.61 -8.51
CA GLY A 590 4.20 -14.50 -7.15
C GLY A 590 3.44 -15.29 -6.05
N SER A 591 2.42 -16.05 -6.42
CA SER A 591 1.56 -16.81 -5.48
C SER A 591 2.22 -18.05 -4.85
N THR A 592 3.31 -18.57 -5.43
CA THR A 592 3.93 -19.85 -5.04
C THR A 592 4.27 -19.92 -3.55
N ASP A 593 4.82 -18.84 -2.99
CA ASP A 593 5.24 -18.78 -1.58
C ASP A 593 4.07 -18.71 -0.61
N PHE A 594 3.01 -18.02 -1.01
CA PHE A 594 1.74 -17.99 -0.28
C PHE A 594 1.14 -19.40 -0.16
N PHE A 595 1.05 -20.13 -1.28
CA PHE A 595 0.51 -21.49 -1.27
C PHE A 595 1.43 -22.51 -0.59
N GLN A 596 2.76 -22.34 -0.70
CA GLN A 596 3.71 -23.17 0.04
C GLN A 596 3.53 -23.00 1.55
N MET A 597 3.36 -21.77 2.03
CA MET A 597 3.07 -21.53 3.45
C MET A 597 1.74 -22.17 3.87
N LEU A 598 0.68 -22.05 3.06
CA LEU A 598 -0.58 -22.75 3.34
C LEU A 598 -0.38 -24.26 3.41
N SER A 599 0.42 -24.84 2.52
CA SER A 599 0.80 -26.25 2.60
C SER A 599 1.50 -26.58 3.92
N ASP A 600 2.43 -25.75 4.34
CA ASP A 600 3.22 -25.98 5.55
C ASP A 600 2.36 -25.84 6.82
N LEU A 601 1.30 -25.02 6.79
CA LEU A 601 0.34 -24.89 7.90
C LEU A 601 -0.37 -26.20 8.20
N THR A 602 -0.50 -27.12 7.24
CA THR A 602 -1.06 -28.47 7.49
C THR A 602 -0.25 -29.30 8.49
N HIS A 603 1.01 -28.92 8.74
CA HIS A 603 1.88 -29.59 9.71
C HIS A 603 1.99 -28.83 11.04
N SER A 604 1.20 -27.75 11.22
CA SER A 604 1.21 -26.95 12.44
C SER A 604 0.43 -27.59 13.59
N ALA A 605 0.71 -27.12 14.82
CA ALA A 605 -0.06 -27.47 16.02
C ALA A 605 -1.56 -27.20 15.82
N ASP A 606 -1.88 -26.04 15.25
CA ASP A 606 -3.24 -25.58 15.02
C ASP A 606 -3.99 -26.48 14.02
N PHE A 607 -3.31 -27.04 13.02
CA PHE A 607 -3.96 -27.97 12.09
C PHE A 607 -4.34 -29.30 12.76
N SER A 608 -3.50 -29.77 13.69
CA SER A 608 -3.75 -31.03 14.40
C SER A 608 -4.78 -30.87 15.53
N ASN A 609 -4.73 -29.77 16.27
CA ASN A 609 -5.52 -29.56 17.49
C ASN A 609 -6.78 -28.71 17.25
N ASN A 610 -6.75 -27.78 16.29
CA ASN A 610 -7.80 -26.78 16.06
C ASN A 610 -8.14 -26.63 14.55
N HIS A 611 -8.25 -27.76 13.85
CA HIS A 611 -8.42 -27.81 12.40
C HIS A 611 -9.54 -26.88 11.87
N GLU A 612 -10.75 -26.95 12.44
CA GLU A 612 -11.90 -26.16 11.98
C GLU A 612 -11.69 -24.64 12.12
N ALA A 613 -11.03 -24.21 13.21
CA ALA A 613 -10.72 -22.80 13.43
C ALA A 613 -9.64 -22.31 12.45
N LEU A 614 -8.63 -23.14 12.18
CA LEU A 614 -7.59 -22.83 11.20
C LEU A 614 -8.15 -22.76 9.78
N VAL A 615 -9.02 -23.70 9.38
CA VAL A 615 -9.69 -23.71 8.07
C VAL A 615 -10.49 -22.42 7.86
N ARG A 616 -11.26 -21.97 8.87
CA ARG A 616 -11.99 -20.69 8.80
C ARG A 616 -11.05 -19.49 8.61
N ARG A 617 -9.92 -19.45 9.31
CA ARG A 617 -8.91 -18.38 9.19
C ARG A 617 -8.26 -18.35 7.81
N VAL A 618 -7.88 -19.51 7.28
CA VAL A 618 -7.29 -19.64 5.93
C VAL A 618 -8.26 -19.17 4.86
N TRP A 619 -9.54 -19.58 4.93
CA TRP A 619 -10.54 -19.12 3.97
C TRP A 619 -10.85 -17.63 4.08
N ALA A 620 -10.90 -17.06 5.29
CA ALA A 620 -11.05 -15.62 5.46
C ALA A 620 -9.90 -14.82 4.80
N MET A 621 -8.67 -15.34 4.88
CA MET A 621 -7.51 -14.76 4.20
C MET A 621 -7.62 -14.88 2.69
N ILE A 622 -8.01 -16.04 2.18
CA ILE A 622 -8.23 -16.29 0.74
C ILE A 622 -9.32 -15.38 0.17
N ASP A 623 -10.46 -15.26 0.86
CA ASP A 623 -11.58 -14.41 0.46
C ASP A 623 -11.19 -12.92 0.46
N ALA A 624 -10.32 -12.51 1.39
CA ALA A 624 -9.78 -11.16 1.43
C ALA A 624 -8.78 -10.91 0.29
N ALA A 625 -7.89 -11.87 0.02
CA ALA A 625 -6.92 -11.80 -1.07
C ALA A 625 -7.57 -11.84 -2.46
N SER A 626 -8.67 -12.59 -2.61
CA SER A 626 -9.43 -12.64 -3.87
C SER A 626 -10.23 -11.36 -4.13
N ALA A 627 -10.36 -10.49 -3.14
CA ALA A 627 -11.18 -9.31 -3.21
C ALA A 627 -10.41 -8.01 -3.43
N SER A 628 -9.09 -8.02 -3.22
CA SER A 628 -8.24 -6.85 -3.36
C SER A 628 -6.88 -7.24 -3.88
N THR A 629 -6.54 -6.72 -5.07
CA THR A 629 -5.22 -6.87 -5.68
C THR A 629 -4.10 -6.35 -4.81
N GLU A 630 -4.32 -5.23 -4.12
CA GLU A 630 -3.31 -4.64 -3.24
C GLU A 630 -3.03 -5.51 -2.02
N LEU A 631 -4.07 -5.95 -1.31
CA LEU A 631 -3.90 -6.87 -0.18
C LEU A 631 -3.25 -8.17 -0.65
N ARG A 632 -3.64 -8.69 -1.81
CA ARG A 632 -3.04 -9.90 -2.41
C ARG A 632 -1.54 -9.75 -2.62
N LEU A 633 -1.09 -8.65 -3.21
CA LEU A 633 0.34 -8.39 -3.41
C LEU A 633 1.10 -8.23 -2.08
N GLN A 634 0.51 -7.56 -1.08
CA GLN A 634 1.11 -7.46 0.25
C GLN A 634 1.22 -8.83 0.94
N LEU A 635 0.19 -9.68 0.81
CA LEU A 635 0.19 -11.03 1.35
C LEU A 635 1.21 -11.93 0.66
N PHE A 636 1.35 -11.83 -0.67
CA PHE A 636 2.37 -12.54 -1.43
C PHE A 636 3.78 -12.07 -1.06
N ASP A 637 3.96 -10.77 -0.85
CA ASP A 637 5.25 -10.21 -0.44
C ASP A 637 5.62 -10.67 0.97
N VAL A 638 4.69 -10.65 1.93
CA VAL A 638 4.92 -11.16 3.29
C VAL A 638 5.22 -12.66 3.29
N ALA A 639 4.52 -13.45 2.48
CA ALA A 639 4.81 -14.89 2.33
C ALA A 639 6.16 -15.15 1.65
N ALA A 640 6.59 -14.26 0.73
CA ALA A 640 7.88 -14.32 0.06
C ALA A 640 9.05 -13.76 0.91
N HIS A 641 8.75 -13.06 2.01
CA HIS A 641 9.78 -12.47 2.86
C HIS A 641 10.60 -13.54 3.58
N PRO A 642 11.95 -13.49 3.55
CA PRO A 642 12.80 -14.53 4.12
C PRO A 642 12.93 -14.50 5.65
N GLN A 643 12.17 -13.66 6.35
CA GLN A 643 12.17 -13.65 7.80
C GLN A 643 11.35 -14.82 8.31
N THR A 644 11.96 -15.99 8.40
CA THR A 644 11.85 -16.90 9.54
C THR A 644 12.67 -18.18 9.29
N CYS A 645 13.21 -18.70 10.38
CA CYS A 645 13.68 -20.06 10.49
C CYS A 645 12.50 -21.03 10.28
N GLY A 646 12.78 -22.31 10.07
CA GLY A 646 11.76 -23.35 9.83
C GLY A 646 10.64 -23.46 10.89
N ASP A 647 10.72 -22.74 12.01
CA ASP A 647 9.79 -22.78 13.14
C ASP A 647 8.90 -21.52 13.28
N GLY A 648 9.01 -20.54 12.38
CA GLY A 648 8.28 -19.25 12.45
C GLY A 648 6.99 -19.15 11.63
N LEU A 649 6.51 -20.24 11.05
CA LEU A 649 5.37 -20.26 10.12
C LEU A 649 4.08 -19.66 10.72
N ALA A 650 3.79 -19.97 11.99
CA ALA A 650 2.64 -19.45 12.71
C ALA A 650 2.70 -17.93 12.92
N LEU A 651 3.92 -17.37 13.01
CA LEU A 651 4.13 -15.92 13.17
C LEU A 651 3.86 -15.20 11.85
N VAL A 652 4.38 -15.73 10.72
CA VAL A 652 4.15 -15.14 9.39
C VAL A 652 2.67 -15.20 9.00
N PHE A 653 2.01 -16.34 9.25
CA PHE A 653 0.56 -16.45 9.04
C PHE A 653 -0.21 -15.45 9.90
N GLY A 654 0.21 -15.27 11.16
CA GLY A 654 -0.42 -14.30 12.05
C GLY A 654 -0.24 -12.85 11.59
N ASP A 655 0.94 -12.48 11.11
CA ASP A 655 1.20 -11.14 10.56
C ASP A 655 0.34 -10.86 9.31
N MET A 656 0.08 -11.90 8.49
CA MET A 656 -0.84 -11.82 7.37
C MET A 656 -2.29 -11.68 7.81
N GLU A 657 -2.72 -12.40 8.84
CA GLU A 657 -4.06 -12.23 9.43
C GLU A 657 -4.27 -10.83 10.02
N VAL A 658 -3.24 -10.24 10.62
CA VAL A 658 -3.29 -8.86 11.10
C VAL A 658 -3.59 -7.91 9.94
N ARG A 659 -2.90 -8.04 8.80
CA ARG A 659 -3.15 -7.23 7.60
C ARG A 659 -4.55 -7.42 7.04
N VAL A 660 -5.02 -8.67 6.98
CA VAL A 660 -6.40 -9.00 6.56
C VAL A 660 -7.43 -8.38 7.49
N ARG A 661 -7.21 -8.40 8.81
CA ARG A 661 -8.12 -7.81 9.82
C ARG A 661 -8.15 -6.29 9.72
N VAL A 662 -7.00 -5.63 9.64
CA VAL A 662 -6.93 -4.18 9.42
C VAL A 662 -7.72 -3.82 8.15
N PHE A 663 -7.44 -4.52 7.05
CA PHE A 663 -8.16 -4.31 5.79
C PHE A 663 -9.67 -4.56 5.92
N SER A 664 -10.08 -5.60 6.64
CA SER A 664 -11.50 -5.94 6.83
C SER A 664 -12.23 -4.88 7.65
N ILE A 665 -11.64 -4.40 8.76
CA ILE A 665 -12.23 -3.36 9.61
C ILE A 665 -12.40 -2.06 8.82
N MET A 666 -11.38 -1.69 8.04
CA MET A 666 -11.44 -0.54 7.15
C MET A 666 -12.51 -0.70 6.08
N SER A 667 -12.78 -1.93 5.62
CA SER A 667 -13.62 -2.18 4.45
C SER A 667 -15.08 -2.57 4.70
N SER A 668 -15.46 -3.07 5.88
CA SER A 668 -16.76 -3.73 6.08
C SER A 668 -17.63 -3.20 7.24
N THR A 669 -17.14 -2.27 8.06
CA THR A 669 -17.91 -1.80 9.23
C THR A 669 -18.79 -0.59 8.89
N PRO A 670 -20.09 -0.56 9.27
CA PRO A 670 -20.93 0.63 9.15
C PRO A 670 -20.30 1.85 9.84
N GLN A 671 -20.47 3.04 9.27
CA GLN A 671 -19.83 4.29 9.72
C GLN A 671 -20.10 4.65 11.20
N ALA A 672 -21.13 4.05 11.82
CA ALA A 672 -21.47 4.20 13.24
C ALA A 672 -20.66 3.26 14.18
N ALA A 673 -20.23 2.08 13.73
CA ALA A 673 -19.51 1.08 14.54
C ALA A 673 -17.98 1.06 14.28
N GLN A 674 -17.53 1.71 13.19
CA GLN A 674 -16.10 1.87 12.86
C GLN A 674 -15.21 2.42 14.00
N PRO A 675 -15.62 3.40 14.82
CA PRO A 675 -14.76 3.97 15.86
C PRO A 675 -14.31 2.95 16.90
N LEU A 676 -15.25 2.10 17.34
CA LEU A 676 -15.05 1.13 18.40
C LEU A 676 -14.15 -0.02 17.94
N GLU A 677 -14.39 -0.54 16.75
CA GLU A 677 -13.60 -1.65 16.18
C GLU A 677 -12.19 -1.20 15.77
N LEU A 678 -12.04 0.03 15.26
CA LEU A 678 -10.72 0.58 14.95
C LEU A 678 -9.90 0.85 16.23
N PHE A 679 -10.54 1.38 17.28
CA PHE A 679 -9.87 1.58 18.57
C PHE A 679 -9.46 0.23 19.20
N LYS A 680 -10.37 -0.75 19.25
CA LYS A 680 -10.06 -2.11 19.72
C LYS A 680 -8.88 -2.70 18.96
N MET A 681 -8.87 -2.58 17.63
CA MET A 681 -7.77 -3.08 16.80
C MET A 681 -6.45 -2.35 17.09
N THR A 682 -6.46 -1.01 17.17
CA THR A 682 -5.25 -0.23 17.45
C THR A 682 -4.68 -0.57 18.84
N ARG A 683 -5.56 -0.77 19.83
CA ARG A 683 -5.20 -1.27 21.16
C ARG A 683 -4.59 -2.66 21.10
N SER A 684 -5.23 -3.60 20.40
CA SER A 684 -4.74 -4.98 20.25
C SER A 684 -3.41 -5.07 19.48
N LEU A 685 -3.15 -4.14 18.55
CA LEU A 685 -1.86 -4.01 17.87
C LEU A 685 -0.75 -3.48 18.79
N ASP A 686 -1.04 -2.47 19.62
CA ASP A 686 -0.05 -2.02 20.63
C ASP A 686 0.28 -3.13 21.62
N ARG A 687 -0.73 -3.88 22.09
CA ARG A 687 -0.52 -5.07 22.92
C ARG A 687 0.41 -6.08 22.26
N LEU A 688 0.20 -6.38 20.97
CA LEU A 688 1.05 -7.30 20.22
C LEU A 688 2.50 -6.78 20.14
N ASP A 689 2.71 -5.49 19.88
CA ASP A 689 4.04 -4.88 19.85
C ASP A 689 4.74 -4.95 21.22
N GLN A 690 4.00 -4.79 22.32
CA GLN A 690 4.56 -4.94 23.67
C GLN A 690 4.90 -6.39 23.98
N VAL A 691 4.04 -7.34 23.63
CA VAL A 691 4.32 -8.78 23.75
C VAL A 691 5.60 -9.13 23.00
N GLU A 692 5.77 -8.60 21.80
CA GLU A 692 6.98 -8.78 20.99
C GLU A 692 8.22 -8.19 21.67
N LYS A 693 8.14 -6.95 22.18
CA LYS A 693 9.24 -6.31 22.92
C LYS A 693 9.64 -7.08 24.18
N ILE A 694 8.67 -7.60 24.92
CA ILE A 694 8.91 -8.41 26.13
C ILE A 694 9.59 -9.72 25.74
N ALA A 695 9.09 -10.42 24.72
CA ALA A 695 9.69 -11.65 24.24
C ALA A 695 11.14 -11.44 23.76
N LEU A 696 11.42 -10.37 23.01
CA LEU A 696 12.76 -10.03 22.55
C LEU A 696 13.71 -9.63 23.71
N ARG A 697 13.20 -8.91 24.72
CA ARG A 697 13.96 -8.57 25.94
C ARG A 697 14.36 -9.82 26.71
N GLU A 698 13.44 -10.77 26.86
CA GLU A 698 13.68 -12.04 27.53
C GLU A 698 14.67 -12.93 26.76
N ILE A 699 14.53 -13.00 25.43
CA ILE A 699 15.49 -13.66 24.55
C ILE A 699 16.89 -13.07 24.73
N ALA A 700 17.02 -11.74 24.68
CA ALA A 700 18.30 -11.07 24.84
C ALA A 700 18.93 -11.36 26.21
N LEU A 701 18.14 -11.32 27.28
CA LEU A 701 18.60 -11.62 28.64
C LEU A 701 19.13 -13.05 28.77
N ARG A 702 18.41 -14.03 28.23
CA ARG A 702 18.83 -15.45 28.23
C ARG A 702 20.06 -15.69 27.34
N GLN A 703 20.15 -15.02 26.18
CA GLN A 703 21.32 -15.07 25.30
C GLN A 703 22.57 -14.52 26.00
N HIS A 704 22.44 -13.41 26.74
CA HIS A 704 23.53 -12.85 27.55
C HIS A 704 24.01 -13.80 28.67
N GLN A 705 23.13 -14.64 29.19
CA GLN A 705 23.44 -15.67 30.20
C GLN A 705 24.06 -16.95 29.60
N GLY A 706 24.17 -17.04 28.28
CA GLY A 706 24.75 -18.19 27.57
C GLY A 706 23.78 -19.34 27.32
N ASP A 707 22.48 -19.14 27.56
CA ASP A 707 21.46 -20.15 27.32
C ASP A 707 21.14 -20.32 25.82
N ARG A 708 20.93 -21.58 25.40
CA ARG A 708 20.45 -21.87 24.05
C ARG A 708 18.94 -21.63 23.97
N VAL A 709 18.56 -20.51 23.35
CA VAL A 709 17.16 -20.13 23.14
C VAL A 709 16.76 -20.29 21.68
N ASP A 710 15.57 -20.84 21.46
CA ASP A 710 14.84 -20.78 20.20
C ASP A 710 13.93 -19.54 20.22
N GLU A 711 14.28 -18.55 19.40
CA GLU A 711 13.58 -17.26 19.37
C GLU A 711 12.14 -17.41 18.88
N ALA A 712 11.88 -18.31 17.92
CA ALA A 712 10.55 -18.50 17.37
C ALA A 712 9.62 -19.15 18.40
N GLU A 713 10.11 -20.17 19.11
CA GLU A 713 9.34 -20.86 20.15
C GLU A 713 9.06 -19.92 21.34
N VAL A 714 10.02 -19.10 21.78
CA VAL A 714 9.77 -18.12 22.87
C VAL A 714 8.74 -17.06 22.46
N ARG A 715 8.87 -16.48 21.26
CA ARG A 715 7.90 -15.49 20.73
C ARG A 715 6.51 -16.10 20.59
N LEU A 716 6.42 -17.32 20.09
CA LEU A 716 5.16 -18.04 19.95
C LEU A 716 4.55 -18.39 21.31
N ALA A 717 5.34 -18.77 22.31
CA ALA A 717 4.87 -19.07 23.66
C ALA A 717 4.20 -17.85 24.32
N TYR A 718 4.80 -16.66 24.21
CA TYR A 718 4.19 -15.42 24.72
C TYR A 718 2.92 -15.05 23.93
N ARG A 719 2.94 -15.16 22.59
CA ARG A 719 1.77 -14.86 21.75
C ARG A 719 0.59 -15.81 22.02
N VAL A 720 0.83 -17.12 22.08
CA VAL A 720 -0.19 -18.14 22.38
C VAL A 720 -0.70 -17.99 23.81
N GLY A 721 0.20 -17.84 24.79
CA GLY A 721 -0.16 -17.73 26.21
C GLY A 721 -0.94 -16.46 26.56
N LEU A 722 -0.73 -15.36 25.82
CA LEU A 722 -1.39 -14.08 26.06
C LEU A 722 -2.52 -13.76 25.09
N GLN A 723 -2.69 -14.51 23.99
CA GLN A 723 -3.70 -14.21 22.96
C GLN A 723 -5.09 -13.98 23.55
N ALA A 724 -5.61 -14.95 24.31
CA ALA A 724 -6.97 -14.89 24.85
C ALA A 724 -7.11 -13.82 25.94
N ARG A 725 -6.04 -13.56 26.70
CA ARG A 725 -6.04 -12.61 27.82
C ARG A 725 -5.94 -11.15 27.36
N LEU A 726 -5.20 -10.91 26.28
CA LEU A 726 -4.93 -9.58 25.73
C LEU A 726 -5.70 -9.29 24.44
N ASP A 727 -6.53 -10.22 23.96
CA ASP A 727 -7.26 -10.10 22.69
C ASP A 727 -6.32 -9.78 21.51
N LEU A 728 -5.26 -10.57 21.38
CA LEU A 728 -4.23 -10.36 20.35
C LEU A 728 -4.76 -10.76 18.96
N PRO A 729 -4.56 -9.93 17.92
CA PRO A 729 -5.13 -10.16 16.61
C PRO A 729 -4.33 -11.22 15.85
N GLY A 730 -5.01 -12.20 15.23
CA GLY A 730 -4.38 -13.14 14.28
C GLY A 730 -3.33 -14.07 14.87
N GLN A 731 -3.44 -14.46 16.15
CA GLN A 731 -2.45 -15.34 16.77
C GLN A 731 -2.86 -16.83 16.70
N ALA A 732 -1.85 -17.70 16.67
CA ALA A 732 -2.05 -19.15 16.79
C ALA A 732 -2.60 -19.52 18.18
N GLN A 733 -3.43 -20.56 18.24
CA GLN A 733 -4.10 -20.98 19.47
C GLN A 733 -3.32 -22.05 20.23
N THR A 734 -2.47 -22.81 19.55
CA THR A 734 -1.69 -23.91 20.11
C THR A 734 -0.27 -23.93 19.57
N MET A 735 0.59 -24.68 20.27
CA MET A 735 2.03 -24.77 19.99
C MET A 735 2.51 -26.21 20.25
N LEU A 736 3.35 -26.76 19.35
CA LEU A 736 3.82 -28.15 19.44
C LEU A 736 4.91 -28.37 20.50
N PHE A 737 5.74 -27.35 20.78
CA PHE A 737 6.90 -27.48 21.68
C PHE A 737 6.94 -26.43 22.81
N SER A 738 5.83 -26.24 23.53
CA SER A 738 5.77 -25.31 24.68
C SER A 738 6.89 -25.52 25.72
N ASN A 739 7.32 -26.77 25.92
CA ASN A 739 8.40 -27.13 26.84
C ASN A 739 9.79 -26.62 26.43
N ILE A 740 10.01 -26.30 25.15
CA ILE A 740 11.31 -25.81 24.64
C ILE A 740 11.46 -24.30 24.90
N ALA A 741 10.36 -23.55 24.94
CA ALA A 741 10.36 -22.11 25.18
C ALA A 741 10.73 -21.72 26.62
N LYS A 742 10.54 -22.62 27.60
CA LYS A 742 10.79 -22.35 29.03
C LYS A 742 10.16 -21.03 29.52
N VAL A 743 8.98 -20.67 29.01
CA VAL A 743 8.19 -19.53 29.49
C VAL A 743 7.22 -20.08 30.54
N THR A 744 7.25 -19.52 31.74
CA THR A 744 6.40 -19.95 32.85
C THR A 744 5.11 -19.13 32.91
N ASP A 745 4.10 -19.65 33.62
CA ASP A 745 2.85 -18.91 33.85
C ASP A 745 3.09 -17.60 34.64
N ALA A 746 4.14 -17.54 35.46
CA ALA A 746 4.55 -16.32 36.15
C ALA A 746 5.03 -15.25 35.15
N ASP A 747 5.87 -15.64 34.18
CA ASP A 747 6.37 -14.73 33.14
C ASP A 747 5.23 -14.18 32.28
N LEU A 748 4.22 -15.01 31.98
CA LEU A 748 3.01 -14.58 31.27
C LEU A 748 2.16 -13.63 32.13
N GLN A 749 2.05 -13.88 33.43
CA GLN A 749 1.33 -13.01 34.36
C GLN A 749 1.99 -11.63 34.50
N ASP A 750 3.32 -11.60 34.57
CA ASP A 750 4.11 -10.38 34.66
C ASP A 750 4.00 -9.57 33.37
N ALA A 751 4.17 -10.21 32.21
CA ALA A 751 3.99 -9.58 30.91
C ALA A 751 2.57 -9.01 30.72
N HIS A 752 1.54 -9.75 31.11
CA HIS A 752 0.17 -9.27 31.09
C HIS A 752 -0.02 -8.02 31.97
N SER A 753 0.55 -8.02 33.18
CA SER A 753 0.43 -6.90 34.12
C SER A 753 1.18 -5.65 33.63
N GLU A 754 2.36 -5.81 33.03
CA GLU A 754 3.12 -4.71 32.39
C GLU A 754 2.32 -4.06 31.25
N ILE A 755 1.67 -4.87 30.42
CA ILE A 755 0.91 -4.36 29.26
C ILE A 755 -0.36 -3.62 29.70
N ILE A 756 -1.14 -4.20 30.63
CA ILE A 756 -2.38 -3.58 31.10
C ILE A 756 -2.10 -2.28 31.88
N THR A 757 -1.04 -2.23 32.69
CA THR A 757 -0.67 -1.00 33.40
C THR A 757 -0.28 0.12 32.43
N ARG A 758 0.43 -0.22 31.34
CA ARG A 758 0.81 0.74 30.28
C ARG A 758 -0.39 1.40 29.59
N GLU A 759 -1.53 0.73 29.45
CA GLU A 759 -2.72 1.31 28.77
C GLU A 759 -3.27 2.56 29.46
N SER A 760 -2.99 2.74 30.75
CA SER A 760 -3.35 3.94 31.51
C SER A 760 -2.36 5.10 31.37
N THR A 761 -1.26 4.90 30.65
CA THR A 761 -0.17 5.88 30.54
C THR A 761 -0.27 6.73 29.26
N GLN A 762 0.27 7.95 29.30
CA GLN A 762 0.32 8.82 28.12
C GLN A 762 1.10 8.18 26.95
N ALA A 763 2.15 7.40 27.25
CA ALA A 763 2.96 6.71 26.26
C ALA A 763 2.19 5.67 25.42
N PHE A 764 1.04 5.18 25.91
CA PHE A 764 0.13 4.34 25.12
C PHE A 764 -0.62 5.18 24.09
N PHE A 765 -1.20 6.31 24.47
CA PHE A 765 -1.91 7.16 23.52
C PHE A 765 -0.97 7.77 22.47
N GLU A 766 0.27 8.06 22.84
CA GLU A 766 1.34 8.46 21.91
C GLU A 766 1.65 7.37 20.87
N SER A 767 1.67 6.08 21.27
CA SER A 767 1.88 4.99 20.31
C SER A 767 0.67 4.73 19.41
N LEU A 768 -0.55 5.07 19.86
CA LEU A 768 -1.74 5.03 19.01
C LEU A 768 -1.69 6.10 17.91
N ILE A 769 -1.39 7.37 18.26
CA ILE A 769 -1.34 8.47 17.27
C ILE A 769 -0.17 8.36 16.30
N ALA A 770 0.92 7.69 16.70
CA ALA A 770 2.06 7.42 15.82
C ALA A 770 1.69 6.50 14.62
N ARG A 771 0.54 5.82 14.69
CA ARG A 771 0.03 4.99 13.60
C ARG A 771 -0.78 5.84 12.62
N GLU A 772 -0.31 5.89 11.39
CA GLU A 772 -0.88 6.71 10.30
C GLU A 772 -2.39 6.51 10.11
N PHE A 773 -2.88 5.26 10.17
CA PHE A 773 -4.29 4.96 9.99
C PHE A 773 -5.18 5.48 11.13
N TRP A 774 -4.69 5.51 12.38
CA TRP A 774 -5.44 6.01 13.53
C TRP A 774 -5.51 7.54 13.49
N MET A 775 -4.39 8.20 13.19
CA MET A 775 -4.36 9.66 13.05
C MET A 775 -5.24 10.13 11.88
N SER A 776 -5.15 9.45 10.74
CA SER A 776 -5.98 9.74 9.56
C SER A 776 -7.48 9.60 9.86
N TYR A 777 -7.84 8.60 10.67
CA TYR A 777 -9.22 8.40 11.12
C TYR A 777 -9.69 9.56 12.00
N LEU A 778 -8.89 9.99 12.98
CA LEU A 778 -9.23 11.11 13.86
C LEU A 778 -9.41 12.41 13.07
N GLU A 779 -8.49 12.70 12.14
CA GLU A 779 -8.57 13.89 11.29
C GLU A 779 -9.79 13.88 10.36
N ALA A 780 -10.14 12.72 9.79
CA ALA A 780 -11.29 12.61 8.91
C ALA A 780 -12.62 12.70 9.66
N ARG A 781 -12.73 12.11 10.85
CA ARG A 781 -13.96 12.06 11.63
C ARG A 781 -14.24 13.35 12.38
N TYR A 782 -13.22 13.93 13.01
CA TYR A 782 -13.32 15.14 13.82
C TYR A 782 -12.78 16.36 13.08
N ALA A 783 -12.88 16.37 11.74
CA ALA A 783 -12.35 17.43 10.89
C ALA A 783 -12.76 18.84 11.36
N SER A 784 -14.02 19.01 11.75
CA SER A 784 -14.53 20.29 12.29
C SER A 784 -13.82 20.73 13.57
N ASP A 785 -13.49 19.80 14.45
CA ASP A 785 -12.85 20.11 15.73
C ASP A 785 -11.33 20.31 15.55
N PHE A 786 -10.71 19.53 14.66
CA PHE A 786 -9.34 19.74 14.22
C PHE A 786 -9.17 21.10 13.54
N ASP A 787 -10.15 21.56 12.76
CA ASP A 787 -10.10 22.89 12.14
C ASP A 787 -10.14 24.01 13.18
N VAL A 788 -10.88 23.86 14.28
CA VAL A 788 -10.88 24.82 15.40
C VAL A 788 -9.49 24.88 16.06
N VAL A 789 -8.81 23.75 16.23
CA VAL A 789 -7.43 23.70 16.76
C VAL A 789 -6.42 24.29 15.76
N LYS A 790 -6.62 24.09 14.45
CA LYS A 790 -5.74 24.60 13.38
C LYS A 790 -5.88 26.12 13.18
N ARG A 791 -7.08 26.69 13.43
CA ARG A 791 -7.43 28.09 13.12
C ARG A 791 -6.52 29.16 13.75
N PRO A 792 -6.16 29.12 15.04
CA PRO A 792 -5.29 30.13 15.65
C PRO A 792 -3.89 30.15 15.01
N PHE A 793 -3.40 28.99 14.56
CA PHE A 793 -2.11 28.90 13.89
C PHE A 793 -2.20 29.42 12.45
N SER A 794 -3.29 29.15 11.74
CA SER A 794 -3.55 29.73 10.41
C SER A 794 -3.68 31.26 10.47
N GLU A 795 -4.32 31.81 11.50
CA GLU A 795 -4.45 33.27 11.72
C GLU A 795 -3.10 33.90 12.13
N ARG A 796 -2.30 33.22 12.96
CA ARG A 796 -0.93 33.67 13.28
C ARG A 796 -0.02 33.66 12.04
N LEU A 797 -0.17 32.66 11.17
CA LEU A 797 0.52 32.58 9.89
C LEU A 797 0.08 33.72 8.95
N SER A 798 -1.21 34.00 8.84
CA SER A 798 -1.69 35.12 8.00
C SER A 798 -1.24 36.48 8.52
N VAL A 799 -1.24 36.70 9.84
CA VAL A 799 -0.73 37.95 10.45
C VAL A 799 0.77 38.12 10.20
N LEU A 800 1.54 37.03 10.22
CA LEU A 800 2.96 37.07 9.85
C LEU A 800 3.16 37.40 8.37
N ASP A 801 2.31 36.88 7.50
CA ASP A 801 2.35 37.14 6.05
C ASP A 801 1.95 38.58 5.68
N GLU A 802 1.17 39.25 6.54
CA GLU A 802 0.73 40.65 6.35
C GLU A 802 1.72 41.70 6.89
N LEU A 803 2.77 41.29 7.60
CA LEU A 803 3.76 42.23 8.14
C LEU A 803 4.66 42.83 7.04
N PRO A 804 4.87 44.16 7.04
CA PRO A 804 5.77 44.80 6.07
C PRO A 804 7.22 44.32 6.22
N ALA A 805 7.90 44.06 5.10
CA ALA A 805 9.30 43.59 5.02
C ALA A 805 10.34 44.48 5.76
N ASN A 806 9.96 45.69 6.18
CA ASN A 806 10.81 46.63 6.89
C ASN A 806 10.77 46.44 8.42
N GLN A 807 9.88 45.59 8.93
CA GLN A 807 9.63 45.41 10.37
C GLN A 807 10.13 44.07 10.95
N GLN A 808 10.54 43.13 10.09
CA GLN A 808 11.13 41.85 10.50
C GLN A 808 12.24 41.45 9.53
N SER A 809 13.31 40.84 10.06
CA SER A 809 14.28 40.16 9.19
C SER A 809 13.74 38.79 8.77
N ASP A 810 14.17 38.31 7.61
CA ASP A 810 13.75 37.01 7.06
C ASP A 810 14.02 35.85 8.03
N GLN A 811 15.08 35.94 8.84
CA GLN A 811 15.39 34.96 9.89
C GLN A 811 14.33 34.97 11.00
N GLN A 812 13.92 36.14 11.47
CA GLN A 812 12.89 36.27 12.52
C GLN A 812 11.52 35.76 12.06
N TYR A 813 11.23 35.87 10.76
CA TYR A 813 10.02 35.33 10.15
C TYR A 813 10.07 33.79 10.07
N LEU A 814 11.20 33.21 9.64
CA LEU A 814 11.39 31.75 9.58
C LEU A 814 11.36 31.09 10.98
N ASP A 815 12.02 31.69 11.97
CA ASP A 815 12.02 31.21 13.35
C ASP A 815 10.58 31.21 13.92
N ARG A 816 9.79 32.24 13.58
CA ARG A 816 8.37 32.33 13.99
C ARG A 816 7.49 31.30 13.30
N ILE A 817 7.72 30.97 12.02
CA ILE A 817 6.98 29.91 11.32
C ILE A 817 7.34 28.53 11.87
N ALA A 818 8.61 28.26 12.12
CA ALA A 818 9.07 27.00 12.69
C ALA A 818 8.47 26.80 14.09
N LEU A 819 8.47 27.85 14.91
CA LEU A 819 7.81 27.85 16.22
C LEU A 819 6.31 27.58 16.09
N ILE A 820 5.61 28.28 15.19
CA ILE A 820 4.17 28.06 14.95
C ILE A 820 3.87 26.66 14.44
N SER A 821 4.73 26.08 13.59
CA SER A 821 4.55 24.75 13.03
C SER A 821 4.77 23.65 14.06
N SER A 822 5.80 23.80 14.90
CA SER A 822 6.06 22.91 16.04
C SER A 822 4.95 23.00 17.09
N GLU A 823 4.54 24.21 17.48
CA GLU A 823 3.41 24.43 18.39
C GLU A 823 2.10 23.87 17.82
N ARG A 824 1.90 23.97 16.50
CA ARG A 824 0.75 23.38 15.81
C ARG A 824 0.80 21.86 15.87
N GLU A 825 1.93 21.23 15.56
CA GLU A 825 2.08 19.77 15.60
C GLU A 825 1.87 19.24 17.02
N GLN A 826 2.45 19.90 18.02
CA GLN A 826 2.25 19.57 19.42
C GLN A 826 0.78 19.73 19.83
N ALA A 827 0.12 20.84 19.48
CA ALA A 827 -1.29 21.06 19.79
C ALA A 827 -2.22 20.05 19.10
N LEU A 828 -1.89 19.64 17.88
CA LEU A 828 -2.61 18.59 17.15
C LEU A 828 -2.44 17.22 17.80
N ASN A 829 -1.22 16.87 18.21
CA ASN A 829 -0.94 15.61 18.91
C ASN A 829 -1.60 15.57 20.29
N GLU A 830 -1.53 16.66 21.08
CA GLU A 830 -2.22 16.77 22.36
C GLU A 830 -3.74 16.68 22.22
N PHE A 831 -4.29 17.26 21.15
CA PHE A 831 -5.72 17.14 20.85
C PHE A 831 -6.09 15.71 20.44
N ALA A 832 -5.29 15.08 19.59
CA ALA A 832 -5.48 13.68 19.17
C ALA A 832 -5.36 12.70 20.36
N ILE A 833 -4.45 12.95 21.30
CA ILE A 833 -4.32 12.17 22.55
C ILE A 833 -5.59 12.32 23.39
N ARG A 834 -6.06 13.55 23.61
CA ARG A 834 -7.31 13.79 24.38
C ARG A 834 -8.52 13.13 23.74
N LEU A 835 -8.67 13.22 22.41
CA LEU A 835 -9.73 12.53 21.68
C LEU A 835 -9.60 11.01 21.82
N SER A 836 -8.37 10.47 21.73
CA SER A 836 -8.12 9.03 21.90
C SER A 836 -8.47 8.55 23.31
N MET A 837 -8.19 9.36 24.34
CA MET A 837 -8.61 9.08 25.73
C MET A 837 -10.13 9.08 25.88
N GLN A 838 -10.82 10.08 25.30
CA GLN A 838 -12.29 10.15 25.33
C GLN A 838 -12.93 8.95 24.62
N ILE A 839 -12.36 8.52 23.49
CA ILE A 839 -12.81 7.31 22.79
C ILE A 839 -12.55 6.08 23.67
N ALA A 840 -11.39 5.98 24.31
CA ALA A 840 -11.07 4.88 25.23
C ALA A 840 -12.06 4.78 26.40
N ASP A 841 -12.42 5.90 27.02
CA ASP A 841 -13.40 5.97 28.10
C ASP A 841 -14.79 5.55 27.61
N ALA A 842 -15.20 6.00 26.42
CA ALA A 842 -16.47 5.61 25.81
C ALA A 842 -16.51 4.11 25.46
N VAL A 843 -15.39 3.53 25.02
CA VAL A 843 -15.24 2.09 24.75
C VAL A 843 -15.34 1.27 26.04
N ASN A 844 -14.72 1.74 27.13
CA ASN A 844 -14.71 1.04 28.41
C ASN A 844 -16.05 1.15 29.18
N MET A 845 -16.88 2.14 28.87
CA MET A 845 -18.21 2.37 29.47
C MET A 845 -19.36 1.68 28.72
N ALA A 846 -19.12 1.17 27.50
CA ALA A 846 -20.12 0.39 26.76
C ALA A 846 -20.28 -1.01 27.40
N PRO A 847 -21.52 -1.49 27.66
CA PRO A 847 -21.72 -2.84 28.20
C PRO A 847 -21.13 -3.88 27.23
N GLN A 848 -20.33 -4.81 27.78
CA GLN A 848 -19.70 -5.91 27.04
C GLN A 848 -20.70 -6.82 26.35
#